data_AF-A0A835T034-F1
#
_entry.id   AF-A0A835T034-F1
#
_cell.length_a   1.000
_cell.length_b   1.000
_cell.length_c   1.000
_cell.angle_alpha   90.00
_cell.angle_beta   90.00
_cell.angle_gamma   90.00
#
_symmetry.space_group_name_H-M   'P 1'
#
loop_
_entity.id
_entity.type
_entity.pdbx_description
1 polymer ?
#
loop_
_entity_poly.entity_id
_entity_poly.type
_entity_poly.pdbx_seq_one_letter_code
_entity_poly.pdbx_strand_id
1 'polypeptide(L)'
;MVNKEIADCLRDDYHGFQLRQKQSTFCPVLGEPVSARYVAAQPWPGDAFVAYWGRAEPWRALNRRQRHTLVCLAASSGHAASLAAALAHAGTVIKPDAFASAAAAGDLPACQRLLLLEGCFWDAEMVWIPAAANGHVGLMNRMADGGLVSDQSAEDGDRPGAVKPAEIAACFAGQRDVLRWIEERWVRGGEGMYGFDHYRGSVRAEPHLAAAAAAEGGQVALLRELLATHELAVAGAAQRHDVLAGMAYGCPLAVLQQYCELWGSSAEGTAEEGAEGVGGAGSVRVDGAAAETVRRRRQDLLLFAATSPTPDWAAKVDWLLLRWGASPGWSARSGRGYSQYECHADATWRHAAAQTGYAQRLQHLTAAHGLELPAEAMEAAGAAGDVAAAAFCLGLPLVLPMAEGKGTHRHEPAHWLALAAAAAGQVPVLRLLSERGAEVLGGAHVQAAMTVGEWRLYDEDSLQRELDFPGLPALRYLVMEGGLDEAAAAQVKWSEVFQRAAELGADLPLLRHLAEQRGAAVDLEAVARGGSEEQLEWALGHMRQSGSSSGGKVDTSGAFKGALLGGNWAAASYLQRHGLDDGARSQQQLQELFCWVAADQGSPEYIPALRWLLQHYELQWTPEYLGALELVGDIAGDSGHGLAYGQVRDWDAMKRAARLALGLLAAPDDEGRSAGARMEERGEEEDGEEGENEGEEGEGESGSGVGGQGGDVVGVEEQ
;
A
#
# COMPACT_ATOMS: atom_id res chain seq x y z
N MET A 1 -28.92 4.23 3.57
CA MET A 1 -28.71 3.52 4.85
C MET A 1 -29.95 2.68 5.09
N VAL A 2 -29.85 1.36 5.01
CA VAL A 2 -31.00 0.45 5.16
C VAL A 2 -31.13 0.13 6.65
N ASN A 3 -32.29 0.41 7.24
CA ASN A 3 -32.60 0.06 8.64
C ASN A 3 -32.41 -1.45 8.84
N LYS A 4 -31.95 -1.88 10.01
CA LYS A 4 -31.72 -3.29 10.38
C LYS A 4 -32.93 -4.18 10.05
N GLU A 5 -34.14 -3.67 10.25
CA GLU A 5 -35.38 -4.37 9.90
C GLU A 5 -35.59 -4.56 8.38
N ILE A 6 -35.15 -3.60 7.57
CA ILE A 6 -35.20 -3.70 6.10
C ILE A 6 -34.06 -4.60 5.59
N ALA A 7 -32.88 -4.55 6.20
CA ALA A 7 -31.78 -5.47 5.90
C ALA A 7 -32.11 -6.93 6.27
N ASP A 8 -32.92 -7.12 7.32
CA ASP A 8 -33.42 -8.43 7.74
C ASP A 8 -34.53 -8.94 6.81
N CYS A 9 -35.39 -8.06 6.29
CA CYS A 9 -36.41 -8.42 5.28
C CYS A 9 -35.81 -8.67 3.88
N LEU A 10 -34.70 -8.03 3.52
CA LEU A 10 -34.02 -8.20 2.23
C LEU A 10 -33.02 -9.36 2.21
N ARG A 11 -32.77 -10.00 3.36
CA ARG A 11 -31.76 -11.06 3.50
C ARG A 11 -32.11 -12.34 2.74
N ASP A 12 -33.39 -12.56 2.46
CA ASP A 12 -33.90 -13.68 1.67
C ASP A 12 -33.80 -13.42 0.14
N ASP A 13 -33.70 -12.15 -0.29
CA ASP A 13 -33.66 -11.74 -1.71
C ASP A 13 -32.27 -11.22 -2.17
N TYR A 14 -31.35 -10.91 -1.24
CA TYR A 14 -30.03 -10.35 -1.56
C TYR A 14 -28.90 -11.07 -0.81
N HIS A 15 -28.01 -11.71 -1.58
CA HIS A 15 -26.79 -12.30 -1.04
C HIS A 15 -25.73 -11.21 -0.80
N GLY A 16 -25.41 -10.96 0.47
CA GLY A 16 -24.28 -10.11 0.85
C GLY A 16 -22.97 -10.90 0.78
N PHE A 17 -22.00 -10.42 -0.01
CA PHE A 17 -20.67 -11.02 -0.09
C PHE A 17 -19.64 -10.14 0.61
N GLN A 18 -18.85 -10.74 1.50
CA GLN A 18 -17.65 -10.11 2.00
C GLN A 18 -16.55 -10.28 0.94
N LEU A 19 -16.12 -9.19 0.30
CA LEU A 19 -15.12 -9.24 -0.77
C LEU A 19 -13.67 -9.12 -0.26
N ARG A 20 -13.44 -8.52 0.91
CA ARG A 20 -12.11 -8.26 1.48
C ARG A 20 -11.82 -9.20 2.64
N GLN A 21 -10.66 -9.86 2.58
CA GLN A 21 -10.13 -10.62 3.71
C GLN A 21 -9.66 -9.66 4.81
N LYS A 22 -9.97 -9.99 6.07
CA LYS A 22 -9.39 -9.29 7.22
C LYS A 22 -7.97 -9.84 7.41
N GLN A 23 -6.96 -9.04 7.06
CA GLN A 23 -5.57 -9.38 7.31
C GLN A 23 -4.91 -8.25 8.12
N SER A 24 -4.20 -8.63 9.17
CA SER A 24 -3.23 -7.74 9.82
C SER A 24 -2.04 -8.59 10.28
N THR A 25 -1.06 -8.76 9.42
CA THR A 25 0.24 -9.31 9.80
C THR A 25 1.24 -8.16 9.82
N PHE A 26 1.70 -7.80 11.01
CA PHE A 26 2.67 -6.73 11.23
C PHE A 26 4.02 -7.36 11.56
N CYS A 27 5.09 -6.92 10.88
CA CYS A 27 6.45 -7.32 11.22
C CYS A 27 7.16 -6.12 11.83
N PRO A 28 7.43 -6.14 13.15
CA PRO A 28 8.11 -5.03 13.80
C PRO A 28 9.50 -4.71 13.25
N VAL A 29 10.28 -5.70 12.79
CA VAL A 29 11.58 -5.47 12.12
C VAL A 29 11.42 -4.63 10.84
N LEU A 30 10.33 -4.82 10.08
CA LEU A 30 10.04 -4.02 8.88
C LEU A 30 9.35 -2.70 9.21
N GLY A 31 8.76 -2.57 10.41
CA GLY A 31 7.92 -1.44 10.77
C GLY A 31 6.61 -1.34 9.96
N GLU A 32 6.31 -2.32 9.12
CA GLU A 32 5.25 -2.29 8.12
C GLU A 32 4.44 -3.60 8.09
N PRO A 33 3.19 -3.56 7.60
CA PRO A 33 2.43 -4.77 7.30
C PRO A 33 3.11 -5.60 6.20
N VAL A 34 3.20 -6.91 6.42
CA VAL A 34 3.84 -7.86 5.47
C VAL A 34 2.87 -8.29 4.36
N SER A 35 1.57 -8.13 4.60
CA SER A 35 0.52 -8.52 3.64
C SER A 35 0.08 -7.34 2.78
N ALA A 36 -0.32 -7.62 1.54
CA ALA A 36 -0.96 -6.61 0.71
C ALA A 36 -2.24 -6.09 1.35
N ARG A 37 -2.53 -4.80 1.15
CA ARG A 37 -3.63 -4.11 1.83
C ARG A 37 -5.01 -4.64 1.42
N TYR A 38 -5.15 -5.11 0.18
CA TYR A 38 -6.43 -5.53 -0.40
C TYR A 38 -6.33 -6.95 -0.96
N VAL A 39 -6.61 -7.94 -0.11
CA VAL A 39 -6.70 -9.34 -0.54
C VAL A 39 -8.17 -9.77 -0.59
N ALA A 40 -8.54 -10.40 -1.69
CA ALA A 40 -9.86 -10.99 -1.88
C ALA A 40 -10.17 -12.03 -0.80
N ALA A 41 -11.35 -11.92 -0.19
CA ALA A 41 -11.88 -13.00 0.64
C ALA A 41 -12.24 -14.20 -0.24
N GLN A 42 -12.03 -15.40 0.30
CA GLN A 42 -12.37 -16.65 -0.36
C GLN A 42 -13.54 -17.34 0.37
N PRO A 43 -14.49 -17.96 -0.37
CA PRO A 43 -14.54 -18.06 -1.83
C PRO A 43 -14.99 -16.75 -2.53
N TRP A 44 -14.33 -16.40 -3.63
CA TRP A 44 -14.69 -15.23 -4.46
C TRP A 44 -15.99 -15.46 -5.25
N PRO A 45 -16.89 -14.46 -5.40
CA PRO A 45 -18.18 -14.62 -6.08
C PRO A 45 -18.14 -14.84 -7.61
N GLY A 46 -16.96 -14.81 -8.26
CA GLY A 46 -16.76 -15.23 -9.65
C GLY A 46 -17.75 -14.60 -10.64
N ASP A 47 -18.59 -15.42 -11.28
CA ASP A 47 -19.58 -14.98 -12.27
C ASP A 47 -20.62 -13.99 -11.73
N ALA A 48 -21.00 -14.09 -10.46
CA ALA A 48 -21.92 -13.14 -9.84
C ALA A 48 -21.30 -11.74 -9.77
N PHE A 49 -19.98 -11.67 -9.56
CA PHE A 49 -19.25 -10.40 -9.64
C PHE A 49 -19.32 -9.83 -11.06
N VAL A 50 -19.07 -10.64 -12.09
CA VAL A 50 -19.10 -10.19 -13.49
C VAL A 50 -20.51 -9.78 -13.92
N ALA A 51 -21.54 -10.50 -13.50
CA ALA A 51 -22.92 -10.19 -13.84
C ALA A 51 -23.37 -8.80 -13.33
N TYR A 52 -22.89 -8.42 -12.13
CA TYR A 52 -23.19 -7.14 -11.51
C TYR A 52 -22.20 -6.05 -11.96
N TRP A 53 -20.90 -6.25 -11.73
CA TRP A 53 -19.84 -5.26 -11.98
C TRP A 53 -19.35 -5.21 -13.44
N GLY A 54 -19.78 -6.12 -14.32
CA GLY A 54 -19.49 -6.07 -15.76
C GLY A 54 -20.35 -5.07 -16.54
N ARG A 55 -21.09 -4.20 -15.85
CA ARG A 55 -21.91 -3.13 -16.44
C ARG A 55 -21.45 -1.79 -15.88
N ALA A 56 -21.66 -0.70 -16.60
CA ALA A 56 -21.20 0.62 -16.18
C ALA A 56 -22.02 1.23 -15.02
N GLU A 57 -23.30 0.86 -14.89
CA GLU A 57 -24.24 1.52 -13.98
C GLU A 57 -23.82 1.42 -12.50
N PRO A 58 -23.40 0.25 -11.96
CA PRO A 58 -23.00 0.15 -10.56
C PRO A 58 -21.75 0.96 -10.21
N TRP A 59 -20.88 1.24 -11.19
CA TRP A 59 -19.66 2.02 -10.97
C TRP A 59 -19.95 3.51 -10.83
N ARG A 60 -21.06 4.02 -11.38
CA ARG A 60 -21.40 5.46 -11.36
C ARG A 60 -21.52 6.01 -9.95
N ALA A 61 -22.02 5.21 -9.01
CA ALA A 61 -22.19 5.57 -7.60
C ALA A 61 -20.89 5.45 -6.79
N LEU A 62 -19.87 4.75 -7.30
CA LEU A 62 -18.61 4.57 -6.60
C LEU A 62 -17.70 5.78 -6.78
N ASN A 63 -17.09 6.22 -5.70
CA ASN A 63 -16.01 7.21 -5.72
C ASN A 63 -14.70 6.58 -6.25
N ARG A 64 -13.71 7.40 -6.60
CA ARG A 64 -12.44 6.93 -7.18
C ARG A 64 -11.78 5.81 -6.36
N ARG A 65 -11.74 5.96 -5.04
CA ARG A 65 -11.10 5.01 -4.12
C ARG A 65 -11.80 3.67 -4.09
N GLN A 66 -13.12 3.69 -3.99
CA GLN A 66 -13.94 2.47 -3.99
C GLN A 66 -13.76 1.68 -5.28
N ARG A 67 -13.67 2.37 -6.42
CA ARG A 67 -13.38 1.73 -7.72
C ARG A 67 -12.00 1.09 -7.72
N HIS A 68 -10.98 1.80 -7.21
CA HIS A 68 -9.63 1.25 -7.09
C HIS A 68 -9.57 0.05 -6.14
N THR A 69 -10.22 0.11 -4.97
CA THR A 69 -10.33 -1.03 -4.04
C THR A 69 -10.95 -2.25 -4.73
N LEU A 70 -12.01 -2.09 -5.52
CA LEU A 70 -12.60 -3.19 -6.27
C LEU A 70 -11.64 -3.79 -7.31
N VAL A 71 -10.83 -2.96 -7.98
CA VAL A 71 -9.77 -3.46 -8.86
C VAL A 71 -8.76 -4.30 -8.09
N CYS A 72 -8.29 -3.84 -6.92
CA CYS A 72 -7.34 -4.59 -6.11
C CYS A 72 -7.89 -5.93 -5.62
N LEU A 73 -9.17 -5.96 -5.21
CA LEU A 73 -9.85 -7.20 -4.81
C LEU A 73 -10.05 -8.13 -6.01
N ALA A 74 -10.42 -7.62 -7.18
CA ALA A 74 -10.51 -8.44 -8.39
C ALA A 74 -9.14 -8.98 -8.82
N ALA A 75 -8.06 -8.19 -8.66
CA ALA A 75 -6.70 -8.58 -8.99
C ALA A 75 -6.16 -9.70 -8.09
N SER A 76 -6.57 -9.75 -6.82
CA SER A 76 -6.20 -10.82 -5.88
C SER A 76 -7.17 -12.00 -5.85
N SER A 77 -8.23 -11.97 -6.67
CA SER A 77 -9.28 -13.00 -6.66
C SER A 77 -8.90 -14.31 -7.36
N GLY A 78 -7.92 -14.28 -8.27
CA GLY A 78 -7.61 -15.38 -9.18
C GLY A 78 -8.63 -15.56 -10.32
N HIS A 79 -9.62 -14.67 -10.45
CA HIS A 79 -10.66 -14.76 -11.47
C HIS A 79 -10.45 -13.72 -12.59
N ALA A 80 -9.82 -14.13 -13.69
CA ALA A 80 -9.43 -13.25 -14.80
C ALA A 80 -10.58 -12.42 -15.39
N ALA A 81 -11.80 -12.99 -15.46
CA ALA A 81 -12.97 -12.26 -15.96
C ALA A 81 -13.44 -11.16 -15.00
N SER A 82 -13.29 -11.35 -13.68
CA SER A 82 -13.57 -10.29 -12.69
C SER A 82 -12.58 -9.14 -12.83
N LEU A 83 -11.29 -9.43 -12.99
CA LEU A 83 -10.28 -8.39 -13.23
C LEU A 83 -10.54 -7.67 -14.56
N ALA A 84 -10.93 -8.40 -15.62
CA ALA A 84 -11.28 -7.80 -16.90
C ALA A 84 -12.47 -6.83 -16.80
N ALA A 85 -13.54 -7.24 -16.12
CA ALA A 85 -14.72 -6.42 -15.87
C ALA A 85 -14.37 -5.18 -15.04
N ALA A 86 -13.54 -5.35 -14.00
CA ALA A 86 -13.09 -4.24 -13.16
C ALA A 86 -12.28 -3.21 -13.96
N LEU A 87 -11.27 -3.64 -14.72
CA LEU A 87 -10.43 -2.73 -15.52
C LEU A 87 -11.24 -1.99 -16.60
N ALA A 88 -12.23 -2.65 -17.21
CA ALA A 88 -13.07 -2.05 -18.23
C ALA A 88 -13.94 -0.89 -17.72
N HIS A 89 -14.34 -0.91 -16.44
CA HIS A 89 -15.31 0.04 -15.87
C HIS A 89 -14.78 0.88 -14.71
N ALA A 90 -13.60 0.59 -14.17
CA ALA A 90 -13.04 1.29 -13.03
C ALA A 90 -12.89 2.80 -13.28
N GLY A 91 -12.52 3.20 -14.49
CA GLY A 91 -12.41 4.62 -14.86
C GLY A 91 -11.52 5.40 -13.89
N THR A 92 -10.46 4.77 -13.39
CA THR A 92 -9.45 5.36 -12.50
C THR A 92 -8.07 4.91 -12.94
N VAL A 93 -7.04 5.69 -12.60
CA VAL A 93 -5.65 5.27 -12.76
C VAL A 93 -5.41 3.99 -11.95
N ILE A 94 -4.70 3.04 -12.56
CA ILE A 94 -4.32 1.79 -11.91
C ILE A 94 -3.02 2.03 -11.14
N LYS A 95 -3.11 1.91 -9.81
CA LYS A 95 -2.02 2.19 -8.86
C LYS A 95 -1.31 0.92 -8.40
N PRO A 96 -0.10 1.02 -7.81
CA PRO A 96 0.71 -0.11 -7.34
C PRO A 96 -0.03 -1.07 -6.40
N ASP A 97 -1.00 -0.58 -5.62
CA ASP A 97 -1.80 -1.40 -4.70
C ASP A 97 -2.51 -2.57 -5.43
N ALA A 98 -2.94 -2.37 -6.68
CA ALA A 98 -3.57 -3.43 -7.47
C ALA A 98 -2.57 -4.53 -7.85
N PHE A 99 -1.34 -4.13 -8.18
CA PHE A 99 -0.26 -5.06 -8.52
C PHE A 99 0.26 -5.80 -7.29
N ALA A 100 0.45 -5.12 -6.16
CA ALA A 100 0.76 -5.74 -4.88
C ALA A 100 -0.30 -6.77 -4.45
N SER A 101 -1.58 -6.48 -4.72
CA SER A 101 -2.69 -7.40 -4.43
C SER A 101 -2.65 -8.66 -5.31
N ALA A 102 -2.40 -8.51 -6.62
CA ALA A 102 -2.18 -9.66 -7.52
C ALA A 102 -0.95 -10.48 -7.10
N ALA A 103 0.13 -9.80 -6.71
CA ALA A 103 1.37 -10.44 -6.28
C ALA A 103 1.20 -11.22 -4.96
N ALA A 104 0.42 -10.69 -4.02
CA ALA A 104 0.05 -11.43 -2.80
C ALA A 104 -0.73 -12.72 -3.09
N ALA A 105 -1.56 -12.71 -4.14
CA ALA A 105 -2.29 -13.89 -4.60
C ALA A 105 -1.45 -14.84 -5.48
N GLY A 106 -0.29 -14.39 -5.97
CA GLY A 106 0.56 -15.16 -6.89
C GLY A 106 -0.01 -15.29 -8.31
N ASP A 107 -0.96 -14.43 -8.69
CA ASP A 107 -1.61 -14.46 -10.00
C ASP A 107 -0.70 -13.82 -11.06
N LEU A 108 0.20 -14.61 -11.63
CA LEU A 108 1.14 -14.17 -12.66
C LEU A 108 0.43 -13.56 -13.90
N PRO A 109 -0.65 -14.16 -14.45
CA PRO A 109 -1.44 -13.53 -15.52
C PRO A 109 -1.98 -12.14 -15.15
N ALA A 110 -2.55 -11.96 -13.96
CA ALA A 110 -3.02 -10.65 -13.50
C ALA A 110 -1.86 -9.65 -13.38
N CYS A 111 -0.75 -10.08 -12.78
CA CYS A 111 0.49 -9.29 -12.68
C CYS A 111 1.00 -8.81 -14.06
N GLN A 112 1.07 -9.72 -15.03
CA GLN A 112 1.50 -9.39 -16.40
C GLN A 112 0.54 -8.42 -17.07
N ARG A 113 -0.77 -8.62 -16.91
CA ARG A 113 -1.77 -7.71 -17.48
C ARG A 113 -1.65 -6.30 -16.92
N LEU A 114 -1.52 -6.18 -15.59
CA LEU A 114 -1.41 -4.88 -14.91
C LEU A 114 -0.14 -4.14 -15.33
N LEU A 115 1.00 -4.81 -15.47
CA LEU A 115 2.23 -4.15 -15.92
C LEU A 115 2.20 -3.84 -17.43
N LEU A 116 1.93 -4.85 -18.26
CA LEU A 116 2.15 -4.76 -19.70
C LEU A 116 1.01 -4.03 -20.42
N LEU A 117 -0.24 -4.23 -20.03
CA LEU A 117 -1.38 -3.64 -20.76
C LEU A 117 -1.84 -2.33 -20.12
N GLU A 118 -2.00 -2.33 -18.80
CA GLU A 118 -2.53 -1.16 -18.07
C GLU A 118 -1.45 -0.13 -17.72
N GLY A 119 -0.16 -0.50 -17.80
CA GLY A 119 0.94 0.42 -17.51
C GLY A 119 0.99 0.85 -16.05
N CYS A 120 0.63 -0.05 -15.13
CA CYS A 120 0.66 0.20 -13.70
C CYS A 120 2.09 0.56 -13.24
N PHE A 121 2.24 1.73 -12.63
CA PHE A 121 3.44 2.05 -11.85
C PHE A 121 3.59 1.05 -10.71
N TRP A 122 4.82 0.68 -10.34
CA TRP A 122 5.04 -0.21 -9.22
C TRP A 122 6.38 0.07 -8.52
N ASP A 123 6.34 -0.11 -7.21
CA ASP A 123 7.50 -0.09 -6.32
C ASP A 123 7.91 -1.53 -6.03
N ALA A 124 9.21 -1.82 -6.16
CA ALA A 124 9.74 -3.16 -5.98
C ALA A 124 9.48 -3.71 -4.57
N GLU A 125 9.58 -2.89 -3.53
CA GLU A 125 9.35 -3.32 -2.15
C GLU A 125 7.88 -3.72 -1.95
N MET A 126 6.95 -2.90 -2.44
CA MET A 126 5.49 -3.12 -2.32
C MET A 126 5.00 -4.41 -2.97
N VAL A 127 5.75 -4.97 -3.92
CA VAL A 127 5.37 -6.19 -4.65
C VAL A 127 6.14 -7.39 -4.14
N TRP A 128 7.44 -7.22 -3.85
CA TRP A 128 8.29 -8.32 -3.40
C TRP A 128 7.96 -8.75 -1.98
N ILE A 129 7.66 -7.83 -1.07
CA ILE A 129 7.29 -8.14 0.32
C ILE A 129 6.08 -9.10 0.37
N PRO A 130 4.90 -8.77 -0.22
CA PRO A 130 3.75 -9.67 -0.16
C PRO A 130 3.95 -10.95 -0.97
N ALA A 131 4.68 -10.91 -2.10
CA ALA A 131 4.99 -12.11 -2.88
C ALA A 131 5.88 -13.09 -2.08
N ALA A 132 6.92 -12.57 -1.43
CA ALA A 132 7.85 -13.34 -0.62
C ALA A 132 7.16 -13.91 0.62
N ALA A 133 6.33 -13.13 1.29
CA ALA A 133 5.58 -13.56 2.46
C ALA A 133 4.56 -14.68 2.15
N ASN A 134 4.00 -14.69 0.95
CA ASN A 134 3.06 -15.73 0.51
C ASN A 134 3.75 -16.89 -0.26
N GLY A 135 5.07 -16.88 -0.40
CA GLY A 135 5.82 -18.00 -0.97
C GLY A 135 5.84 -18.08 -2.50
N HIS A 136 5.54 -16.99 -3.21
CA HIS A 136 5.36 -16.99 -4.67
C HIS A 136 6.68 -16.91 -5.45
N VAL A 137 7.55 -17.91 -5.27
CA VAL A 137 8.89 -18.01 -5.91
C VAL A 137 8.82 -17.87 -7.43
N GLY A 138 7.80 -18.44 -8.08
CA GLY A 138 7.63 -18.36 -9.53
C GLY A 138 7.44 -16.92 -10.04
N LEU A 139 6.67 -16.11 -9.30
CA LEU A 139 6.48 -14.68 -9.62
C LEU A 139 7.78 -13.90 -9.37
N MET A 140 8.45 -14.15 -8.24
CA MET A 140 9.73 -13.50 -7.92
C MET A 140 10.83 -13.85 -8.93
N ASN A 141 10.88 -15.10 -9.39
CA ASN A 141 11.83 -15.53 -10.42
C ASN A 141 11.56 -14.83 -11.76
N ARG A 142 10.28 -14.69 -12.16
CA ARG A 142 9.90 -13.94 -13.37
C ARG A 142 10.24 -12.45 -13.27
N MET A 143 10.08 -11.84 -12.09
CA MET A 143 10.52 -10.46 -11.84
C MET A 143 12.04 -10.34 -11.95
N ALA A 144 12.78 -11.30 -11.39
CA ALA A 144 14.24 -11.28 -11.34
C ALA A 144 14.94 -11.65 -12.67
N ASP A 145 14.33 -12.49 -13.51
CA ASP A 145 14.88 -12.94 -14.81
C ASP A 145 14.70 -11.92 -15.95
N GLY A 146 14.16 -10.73 -15.69
CA GLY A 146 14.12 -9.65 -16.68
C GLY A 146 12.80 -9.50 -17.45
N GLY A 147 11.65 -9.80 -16.85
CA GLY A 147 10.34 -9.62 -17.51
C GLY A 147 9.50 -8.43 -17.04
N LEU A 148 9.86 -7.79 -15.91
CA LEU A 148 9.06 -6.73 -15.27
C LEU A 148 9.94 -5.53 -14.81
N VAL A 149 11.24 -5.53 -15.13
CA VAL A 149 12.25 -4.55 -14.67
C VAL A 149 12.02 -3.16 -15.30
N SER A 150 12.01 -2.11 -14.46
CA SER A 150 12.19 -0.72 -14.87
C SER A 150 13.61 -0.56 -15.43
N ASP A 151 13.74 -0.10 -16.66
CA ASP A 151 15.01 0.05 -17.38
C ASP A 151 15.85 1.24 -16.87
N GLN A 152 16.29 1.18 -15.61
CA GLN A 152 17.31 2.09 -15.07
C GLN A 152 18.26 1.30 -14.17
N SER A 153 19.56 1.46 -14.44
CA SER A 153 20.74 0.84 -13.79
C SER A 153 21.32 -0.44 -14.44
N ALA A 154 21.26 -0.55 -15.78
CA ALA A 154 22.22 -1.42 -16.48
C ALA A 154 23.64 -0.83 -16.54
N GLU A 155 23.79 0.49 -16.34
CA GLU A 155 25.10 1.18 -16.38
C GLU A 155 25.70 1.52 -15.00
N ASP A 156 24.90 1.57 -13.94
CA ASP A 156 25.36 1.60 -12.55
C ASP A 156 24.85 0.34 -11.86
N GLY A 157 25.70 -0.48 -11.25
CA GLY A 157 25.32 -1.81 -10.70
C GLY A 157 24.37 -1.80 -9.48
N ASP A 158 23.24 -1.08 -9.52
CA ASP A 158 22.21 -1.06 -8.49
C ASP A 158 21.42 -2.38 -8.49
N ARG A 159 21.78 -3.24 -7.54
CA ARG A 159 20.99 -4.42 -7.21
C ARG A 159 19.70 -3.97 -6.48
N PRO A 160 18.57 -4.67 -6.66
CA PRO A 160 17.29 -4.21 -6.14
C PRO A 160 17.28 -4.14 -4.60
N GLY A 161 17.12 -2.93 -4.05
CA GLY A 161 16.96 -2.70 -2.61
C GLY A 161 15.85 -3.52 -1.96
N ALA A 162 14.88 -4.00 -2.77
CA ALA A 162 13.77 -4.83 -2.35
C ALA A 162 14.10 -6.28 -1.92
N VAL A 163 15.32 -6.79 -2.20
CA VAL A 163 15.69 -8.16 -1.80
C VAL A 163 15.73 -8.30 -0.27
N LYS A 164 16.30 -7.33 0.44
CA LYS A 164 16.43 -7.35 1.89
C LYS A 164 15.05 -7.33 2.60
N PRO A 165 14.12 -6.41 2.28
CA PRO A 165 12.76 -6.46 2.82
C PRO A 165 12.01 -7.76 2.49
N ALA A 166 12.19 -8.30 1.28
CA ALA A 166 11.58 -9.56 0.86
C ALA A 166 12.12 -10.77 1.64
N GLU A 167 13.42 -10.81 1.91
CA GLU A 167 14.05 -11.85 2.73
C GLU A 167 13.53 -11.81 4.17
N ILE A 168 13.40 -10.61 4.76
CA ILE A 168 12.82 -10.41 6.10
C ILE A 168 11.35 -10.88 6.12
N ALA A 169 10.56 -10.50 5.12
CA ALA A 169 9.16 -10.93 4.98
C ALA A 169 9.02 -12.46 4.84
N ALA A 170 9.90 -13.09 4.06
CA ALA A 170 9.96 -14.55 3.91
C ALA A 170 10.34 -15.24 5.23
N CYS A 171 11.28 -14.66 6.00
CA CYS A 171 11.65 -15.16 7.32
C CYS A 171 10.46 -15.10 8.29
N PHE A 172 9.77 -13.95 8.34
CA PHE A 172 8.58 -13.75 9.15
C PHE A 172 7.47 -14.77 8.80
N ALA A 173 7.22 -14.98 7.51
CA ALA A 173 6.18 -15.91 7.07
C ALA A 173 6.61 -17.40 7.05
N GLY A 174 7.89 -17.70 7.28
CA GLY A 174 8.42 -19.07 7.28
C GLY A 174 8.60 -19.70 5.90
N GLN A 175 8.77 -18.88 4.86
CA GLN A 175 8.78 -19.29 3.46
C GLN A 175 10.17 -19.80 3.02
N ARG A 176 10.49 -21.05 3.40
CA ARG A 176 11.81 -21.66 3.15
C ARG A 176 12.21 -21.72 1.67
N ASP A 177 11.25 -21.94 0.77
CA ASP A 177 11.56 -22.03 -0.66
C ASP A 177 11.95 -20.68 -1.26
N VAL A 178 11.38 -19.57 -0.76
CA VAL A 178 11.80 -18.21 -1.11
C VAL A 178 13.21 -17.95 -0.60
N LEU A 179 13.53 -18.31 0.65
CA LEU A 179 14.87 -18.13 1.21
C LEU A 179 15.92 -18.93 0.42
N ARG A 180 15.64 -20.18 0.07
CA ARG A 180 16.53 -21.00 -0.76
C ARG A 180 16.75 -20.35 -2.13
N TRP A 181 15.68 -19.85 -2.76
CA TRP A 181 15.77 -19.16 -4.05
C TRP A 181 16.61 -17.88 -3.96
N ILE A 182 16.43 -17.06 -2.90
CA ILE A 182 17.26 -15.87 -2.65
C ILE A 182 18.73 -16.26 -2.47
N GLU A 183 19.00 -17.31 -1.69
CA GLU A 183 20.35 -17.81 -1.45
C GLU A 183 21.03 -18.29 -2.74
N GLU A 184 20.37 -19.15 -3.51
CA GLU A 184 20.92 -19.72 -4.74
C GLU A 184 21.30 -18.65 -5.76
N ARG A 185 20.49 -17.59 -5.84
CA ARG A 185 20.61 -16.57 -6.88
C ARG A 185 21.47 -15.36 -6.48
N TRP A 186 21.48 -14.95 -5.21
CA TRP A 186 22.24 -13.76 -4.77
C TRP A 186 23.52 -14.05 -3.97
N VAL A 187 23.79 -15.31 -3.58
CA VAL A 187 25.08 -15.68 -2.97
C VAL A 187 26.17 -15.95 -4.02
N ARG A 188 25.80 -16.36 -5.25
CA ARG A 188 26.78 -16.74 -6.30
C ARG A 188 27.30 -15.59 -7.18
N GLY A 189 26.80 -14.36 -7.01
CA GLY A 189 27.16 -13.20 -7.86
C GLY A 189 28.06 -12.14 -7.20
N GLY A 190 28.71 -12.46 -6.08
CA GLY A 190 29.31 -11.47 -5.17
C GLY A 190 30.85 -11.37 -5.13
N GLU A 191 31.59 -12.04 -6.02
CA GLU A 191 33.05 -11.85 -6.13
C GLU A 191 33.39 -11.20 -7.47
N GLY A 192 33.36 -9.86 -7.51
CA GLY A 192 33.60 -9.11 -8.74
C GLY A 192 33.84 -7.62 -8.52
N MET A 193 35.03 -7.28 -8.03
CA MET A 193 35.89 -6.18 -8.51
C MET A 193 35.24 -4.80 -8.75
N TYR A 194 35.27 -3.90 -7.77
CA TYR A 194 36.00 -2.60 -7.77
C TYR A 194 35.71 -1.85 -6.45
N GLY A 195 36.78 -1.41 -5.78
CA GLY A 195 36.77 -0.89 -4.41
C GLY A 195 36.32 0.56 -4.26
N PHE A 196 35.02 0.83 -4.37
CA PHE A 196 34.42 2.10 -3.94
C PHE A 196 33.09 1.99 -3.15
N ASP A 197 32.64 0.79 -2.78
CA ASP A 197 31.39 0.57 -2.02
C ASP A 197 31.62 0.50 -0.50
N HIS A 198 31.81 1.63 0.17
CA HIS A 198 31.72 1.71 1.65
C HIS A 198 30.42 2.35 2.15
N TYR A 199 29.51 2.73 1.24
CA TYR A 199 28.21 3.32 1.56
C TYR A 199 27.00 2.48 1.13
N ARG A 200 27.17 1.43 0.30
CA ARG A 200 26.09 0.51 -0.09
C ARG A 200 26.13 -0.75 0.76
N GLY A 201 25.10 -0.93 1.59
CA GLY A 201 24.95 -2.10 2.47
C GLY A 201 24.81 -3.42 1.73
N SER A 202 24.88 -4.54 2.46
CA SER A 202 24.61 -5.87 1.94
C SER A 202 23.23 -5.94 1.25
N VAL A 203 23.17 -6.59 0.09
CA VAL A 203 21.92 -6.86 -0.66
C VAL A 203 20.97 -7.77 0.14
N ARG A 204 21.54 -8.64 0.97
CA ARG A 204 20.81 -9.52 1.88
C ARG A 204 20.59 -8.89 3.24
N ALA A 205 19.53 -9.33 3.90
CA ALA A 205 19.28 -9.01 5.29
C ALA A 205 20.44 -9.47 6.18
N GLU A 206 20.74 -8.69 7.21
CA GLU A 206 21.73 -9.10 8.19
C GLU A 206 21.21 -10.33 8.95
N PRO A 207 22.06 -11.32 9.29
CA PRO A 207 21.61 -12.58 9.86
C PRO A 207 20.75 -12.43 11.12
N HIS A 208 21.05 -11.41 11.95
CA HIS A 208 20.28 -11.14 13.16
C HIS A 208 18.88 -10.57 12.86
N LEU A 209 18.71 -9.77 11.80
CA LEU A 209 17.40 -9.27 11.37
C LEU A 209 16.54 -10.38 10.76
N ALA A 210 17.14 -11.27 9.97
CA ALA A 210 16.47 -12.46 9.45
C ALA A 210 15.99 -13.38 10.59
N ALA A 211 16.85 -13.62 11.59
CA ALA A 211 16.50 -14.39 12.78
C ALA A 211 15.43 -13.68 13.63
N ALA A 212 15.53 -12.37 13.85
CA ALA A 212 14.52 -11.59 14.56
C ALA A 212 13.16 -11.68 13.87
N ALA A 213 13.10 -11.49 12.55
CA ALA A 213 11.86 -11.61 11.79
C ALA A 213 11.25 -13.01 11.85
N ALA A 214 12.08 -14.07 11.74
CA ALA A 214 11.61 -15.44 11.95
C ALA A 214 11.06 -15.66 13.37
N ALA A 215 11.67 -15.04 14.38
CA ALA A 215 11.18 -15.08 15.75
C ALA A 215 9.86 -14.33 15.93
N GLU A 216 9.72 -13.15 15.32
CA GLU A 216 8.49 -12.33 15.31
C GLU A 216 7.31 -13.03 14.65
N GLY A 217 7.59 -13.77 13.57
CA GLY A 217 6.61 -14.61 12.88
C GLY A 217 6.28 -15.92 13.59
N GLY A 218 6.93 -16.22 14.72
CA GLY A 218 6.75 -17.47 15.47
C GLY A 218 7.34 -18.71 14.78
N GLN A 219 8.24 -18.52 13.81
CA GLN A 219 8.86 -19.58 13.00
C GLN A 219 10.03 -20.25 13.75
N VAL A 220 9.74 -20.91 14.88
CA VAL A 220 10.76 -21.45 15.81
C VAL A 220 11.76 -22.40 15.13
N ALA A 221 11.30 -23.22 14.18
CA ALA A 221 12.18 -24.15 13.47
C ALA A 221 13.17 -23.38 12.56
N LEU A 222 12.68 -22.42 11.78
CA LEU A 222 13.52 -21.58 10.91
C LEU A 222 14.47 -20.71 11.73
N LEU A 223 14.00 -20.13 12.84
CA LEU A 223 14.84 -19.39 13.78
C LEU A 223 16.04 -20.21 14.27
N ARG A 224 15.81 -21.47 14.66
CA ARG A 224 16.89 -22.38 15.11
C ARG A 224 17.87 -22.70 13.98
N GLU A 225 17.35 -22.94 12.77
CA GLU A 225 18.17 -23.16 11.57
C GLU A 225 19.08 -21.95 11.28
N LEU A 226 18.51 -20.73 11.29
CA LEU A 226 19.25 -19.49 11.04
C LEU A 226 20.32 -19.23 12.11
N LEU A 227 19.98 -19.41 13.39
CA LEU A 227 20.93 -19.23 14.47
C LEU A 227 22.07 -20.25 14.42
N ALA A 228 21.79 -21.53 14.13
CA ALA A 228 22.81 -22.56 13.99
C ALA A 228 23.76 -22.33 12.80
N THR A 229 23.24 -21.76 11.71
CA THR A 229 24.02 -21.47 10.50
C THR A 229 24.90 -20.22 10.66
N HIS A 230 24.49 -19.30 11.53
CA HIS A 230 25.11 -17.98 11.69
C HIS A 230 25.57 -17.67 13.13
N GLU A 231 25.91 -18.70 13.92
CA GLU A 231 26.27 -18.54 15.35
C GLU A 231 27.36 -17.48 15.60
N LEU A 232 28.32 -17.35 14.69
CA LEU A 232 29.41 -16.36 14.75
C LEU A 232 28.97 -14.93 14.35
N ALA A 233 27.89 -14.78 13.59
CA ALA A 233 27.42 -13.50 13.08
C ALA A 233 26.45 -12.78 14.03
N VAL A 234 25.83 -13.49 14.98
CA VAL A 234 25.01 -12.94 16.08
C VAL A 234 25.84 -12.89 17.38
N ALA A 235 27.06 -12.36 17.27
CA ALA A 235 27.99 -12.29 18.39
C ALA A 235 27.76 -11.07 19.29
N GLY A 236 27.24 -9.97 18.72
CA GLY A 236 27.07 -8.70 19.43
C GLY A 236 25.87 -8.67 20.37
N ALA A 237 26.04 -7.99 21.51
CA ALA A 237 24.97 -7.80 22.49
C ALA A 237 23.72 -7.10 21.90
N ALA A 238 23.89 -6.17 20.95
CA ALA A 238 22.78 -5.52 20.26
C ALA A 238 22.04 -6.49 19.32
N GLN A 239 22.77 -7.25 18.50
CA GLN A 239 22.19 -8.24 17.58
C GLN A 239 21.40 -9.33 18.31
N ARG A 240 21.91 -9.79 19.46
CA ARG A 240 21.18 -10.75 20.32
C ARG A 240 19.92 -10.14 20.91
N HIS A 241 19.96 -8.87 21.30
CA HIS A 241 18.78 -8.17 21.80
C HIS A 241 17.68 -8.07 20.74
N ASP A 242 18.01 -7.76 19.50
CA ASP A 242 17.06 -7.73 18.37
C ASP A 242 16.34 -9.08 18.21
N VAL A 243 17.08 -10.18 18.28
CA VAL A 243 16.51 -11.53 18.20
C VAL A 243 15.65 -11.85 19.43
N LEU A 244 16.07 -11.44 20.64
CA LEU A 244 15.26 -11.61 21.85
C LEU A 244 13.96 -10.79 21.81
N ALA A 245 13.99 -9.58 21.26
CA ALA A 245 12.82 -8.75 21.02
C ALA A 245 11.83 -9.45 20.10
N GLY A 246 12.32 -10.02 18.99
CA GLY A 246 11.51 -10.84 18.10
C GLY A 246 10.93 -12.08 18.77
N MET A 247 11.70 -12.76 19.63
CA MET A 247 11.21 -13.90 20.42
C MET A 247 10.14 -13.49 21.44
N ALA A 248 10.32 -12.35 22.11
CA ALA A 248 9.32 -11.81 23.04
C ALA A 248 8.01 -11.51 22.32
N TYR A 249 8.08 -11.04 21.07
CA TYR A 249 6.92 -10.79 20.24
C TYR A 249 6.25 -12.07 19.72
N GLY A 250 6.95 -12.93 18.96
CA GLY A 250 6.30 -13.98 18.17
C GLY A 250 6.46 -15.42 18.68
N CYS A 251 7.44 -15.70 19.53
CA CYS A 251 7.73 -17.07 19.97
C CYS A 251 7.04 -17.43 21.29
N PRO A 252 6.79 -18.71 21.60
CA PRO A 252 6.35 -19.12 22.93
C PRO A 252 7.37 -18.78 24.02
N LEU A 253 6.91 -18.54 25.24
CA LEU A 253 7.71 -18.20 26.42
C LEU A 253 8.89 -19.15 26.64
N ALA A 254 8.69 -20.47 26.42
CA ALA A 254 9.75 -21.46 26.58
C ALA A 254 10.98 -21.19 25.69
N VAL A 255 10.76 -20.66 24.48
CA VAL A 255 11.85 -20.30 23.56
C VAL A 255 12.58 -19.06 24.07
N LEU A 256 11.84 -18.03 24.48
CA LEU A 256 12.42 -16.82 25.07
C LEU A 256 13.28 -17.15 26.30
N GLN A 257 12.77 -17.98 27.21
CA GLN A 257 13.47 -18.44 28.41
C GLN A 257 14.80 -19.12 28.07
N GLN A 258 14.75 -20.08 27.14
CA GLN A 258 15.92 -20.84 26.71
C GLN A 258 17.04 -19.92 26.21
N TYR A 259 16.74 -18.95 25.35
CA TYR A 259 17.75 -18.07 24.77
C TYR A 259 18.19 -16.94 25.71
N CYS A 260 17.31 -16.45 26.59
CA CYS A 260 17.70 -15.54 27.67
C CYS A 260 18.63 -16.20 28.71
N GLU A 261 18.53 -17.51 28.91
CA GLU A 261 19.48 -18.28 29.74
C GLU A 261 20.79 -18.52 29.01
N LEU A 262 20.73 -18.87 27.72
CA LEU A 262 21.90 -19.15 26.88
C LEU A 262 22.79 -17.92 26.68
N TRP A 263 22.19 -16.75 26.40
CA TRP A 263 22.94 -15.53 26.12
C TRP A 263 23.24 -14.69 27.36
N GLY A 264 22.62 -15.04 28.50
CA GLY A 264 22.85 -14.41 29.80
C GLY A 264 22.66 -12.89 29.81
N SER A 265 23.32 -12.24 30.77
CA SER A 265 23.26 -10.79 31.01
C SER A 265 23.85 -9.94 29.88
N SER A 266 24.63 -10.55 28.98
CA SER A 266 25.29 -9.87 27.85
C SER A 266 24.28 -9.33 26.83
N ALA A 267 23.19 -10.06 26.56
CA ALA A 267 22.15 -9.64 25.62
C ALA A 267 21.18 -8.60 26.23
N GLU A 268 20.81 -8.77 27.51
CA GLU A 268 20.01 -7.79 28.26
C GLU A 268 20.80 -6.54 28.66
N GLY A 269 22.14 -6.62 28.56
CA GLY A 269 23.11 -5.61 28.93
C GLY A 269 23.41 -5.63 30.44
N THR A 270 24.67 -5.86 30.80
CA THR A 270 25.24 -5.51 32.11
C THR A 270 26.51 -4.71 31.88
N ALA A 271 26.76 -3.72 32.75
CA ALA A 271 27.83 -2.75 32.61
C ALA A 271 29.26 -3.30 32.82
N GLU A 272 29.46 -4.61 32.95
CA GLU A 272 30.72 -5.16 33.49
C GLU A 272 31.75 -5.68 32.47
N GLU A 273 31.45 -5.77 31.17
CA GLU A 273 32.44 -6.28 30.20
C GLU A 273 32.96 -5.19 29.26
N GLY A 274 33.91 -4.40 29.79
CA GLY A 274 34.70 -3.44 29.01
C GLY A 274 35.94 -2.91 29.72
N ALA A 275 36.33 -3.48 30.87
CA ALA A 275 37.41 -2.94 31.72
C ALA A 275 38.73 -3.74 31.68
N GLU A 276 38.93 -4.62 30.70
CA GLU A 276 40.23 -5.27 30.49
C GLU A 276 40.78 -4.96 29.09
N GLY A 277 41.33 -3.76 28.93
CA GLY A 277 42.07 -3.41 27.72
C GLY A 277 42.41 -1.93 27.62
N VAL A 278 43.65 -1.60 28.00
CA VAL A 278 44.35 -0.31 27.84
C VAL A 278 44.08 0.71 28.96
N GLY A 279 44.99 0.70 29.94
CA GLY A 279 45.05 1.70 31.00
C GLY A 279 45.32 3.11 30.48
N GLY A 280 44.46 4.04 30.89
CA GLY A 280 44.64 5.48 30.74
C GLY A 280 43.69 6.21 31.68
N ALA A 281 44.24 6.80 32.74
CA ALA A 281 43.48 7.48 33.78
C ALA A 281 42.69 8.69 33.21
N GLY A 282 41.36 8.61 33.28
CA GLY A 282 40.43 9.70 32.97
C GLY A 282 39.04 9.36 33.50
N SER A 283 38.72 9.82 34.71
CA SER A 283 37.52 9.45 35.44
C SER A 283 36.29 10.28 35.01
N VAL A 284 35.15 9.58 34.99
CA VAL A 284 33.76 10.05 35.13
C VAL A 284 33.05 10.63 33.89
N ARG A 285 32.38 9.73 33.14
CA ARG A 285 31.04 9.93 32.52
C ARG A 285 30.41 8.67 31.88
N VAL A 286 31.05 7.50 31.99
CA VAL A 286 30.69 6.29 31.20
C VAL A 286 29.56 5.45 31.83
N ASP A 287 29.36 5.49 33.15
CA ASP A 287 28.41 4.59 33.86
C ASP A 287 26.93 4.86 33.53
N GLY A 288 26.57 6.09 33.16
CA GLY A 288 25.19 6.46 32.85
C GLY A 288 24.69 5.92 31.50
N ALA A 289 25.56 5.83 30.50
CA ALA A 289 25.18 5.42 29.15
C ALA A 289 24.93 3.89 29.05
N ALA A 290 25.73 3.10 29.77
CA ALA A 290 25.53 1.66 29.84
C ALA A 290 24.21 1.33 30.54
N ALA A 291 23.95 1.91 31.72
CA ALA A 291 22.71 1.72 32.46
C ALA A 291 21.46 2.14 31.66
N GLU A 292 21.55 3.23 30.90
CA GLU A 292 20.46 3.69 30.01
C GLU A 292 20.23 2.70 28.85
N THR A 293 21.29 2.12 28.29
CA THR A 293 21.18 1.10 27.24
C THR A 293 20.51 -0.17 27.76
N VAL A 294 20.87 -0.64 28.96
CA VAL A 294 20.22 -1.77 29.63
C VAL A 294 18.73 -1.47 29.85
N ARG A 295 18.43 -0.27 30.34
CA ARG A 295 17.04 0.16 30.58
C ARG A 295 16.24 0.14 29.29
N ARG A 296 16.75 0.75 28.20
CA ARG A 296 16.08 0.77 26.89
C ARG A 296 15.81 -0.64 26.37
N ARG A 297 16.80 -1.54 26.44
CA ARG A 297 16.62 -2.93 26.00
C ARG A 297 15.54 -3.67 26.76
N ARG A 298 15.44 -3.45 28.08
CA ARG A 298 14.35 -4.01 28.91
C ARG A 298 13.00 -3.40 28.57
N GLN A 299 12.95 -2.11 28.27
CA GLN A 299 11.72 -1.45 27.81
C GLN A 299 11.24 -2.04 26.48
N ASP A 300 12.15 -2.27 25.53
CA ASP A 300 11.83 -2.91 24.25
C ASP A 300 11.28 -4.33 24.47
N LEU A 301 11.97 -5.17 25.26
CA LEU A 301 11.49 -6.53 25.56
C LEU A 301 10.10 -6.53 26.22
N LEU A 302 9.86 -5.60 27.15
CA LEU A 302 8.56 -5.45 27.80
C LEU A 302 7.49 -5.03 26.80
N LEU A 303 7.78 -4.08 25.91
CA LEU A 303 6.88 -3.65 24.85
C LEU A 303 6.50 -4.81 23.93
N PHE A 304 7.49 -5.56 23.44
CA PHE A 304 7.27 -6.71 22.55
C PHE A 304 6.50 -7.84 23.21
N ALA A 305 6.81 -8.17 24.47
CA ALA A 305 6.04 -9.13 25.24
C ALA A 305 4.59 -8.65 25.49
N ALA A 306 4.42 -7.39 25.86
CA ALA A 306 3.13 -6.79 26.16
C ALA A 306 2.23 -6.66 24.92
N THR A 307 2.81 -6.54 23.72
CA THR A 307 2.10 -6.42 22.44
C THR A 307 2.08 -7.71 21.62
N SER A 308 2.66 -8.77 22.17
CA SER A 308 2.78 -10.07 21.52
C SER A 308 1.42 -10.64 21.06
N PRO A 309 1.31 -11.12 19.81
CA PRO A 309 0.11 -11.80 19.29
C PRO A 309 -0.11 -13.20 19.86
N THR A 310 0.86 -13.78 20.58
CA THR A 310 0.74 -15.14 21.10
C THR A 310 -0.12 -15.19 22.37
N PRO A 311 -0.86 -16.30 22.63
CA PRO A 311 -1.78 -16.38 23.77
C PRO A 311 -1.08 -16.35 25.14
N ASP A 312 0.23 -16.58 25.20
CA ASP A 312 1.06 -16.57 26.41
C ASP A 312 1.72 -15.20 26.69
N TRP A 313 1.30 -14.13 26.00
CA TRP A 313 1.83 -12.77 26.19
C TRP A 313 1.86 -12.34 27.68
N ALA A 314 0.83 -12.68 28.45
CA ALA A 314 0.75 -12.32 29.87
C ALA A 314 1.84 -13.02 30.68
N ALA A 315 2.07 -14.31 30.41
CA ALA A 315 3.11 -15.09 31.06
C ALA A 315 4.52 -14.59 30.72
N LYS A 316 4.72 -14.07 29.50
CA LYS A 316 5.98 -13.41 29.11
C LYS A 316 6.24 -12.15 29.91
N VAL A 317 5.22 -11.29 30.04
CA VAL A 317 5.29 -10.06 30.85
C VAL A 317 5.59 -10.40 32.31
N ASP A 318 4.84 -11.34 32.89
CA ASP A 318 5.00 -11.77 34.29
C ASP A 318 6.41 -12.29 34.55
N TRP A 319 6.94 -13.14 33.65
CA TRP A 319 8.27 -13.70 33.75
C TRP A 319 9.38 -12.64 33.65
N LEU A 320 9.28 -11.70 32.70
CA LEU A 320 10.25 -10.62 32.53
C LEU A 320 10.29 -9.70 33.76
N LEU A 321 9.12 -9.28 34.25
CA LEU A 321 9.02 -8.40 35.42
C LEU A 321 9.52 -9.10 36.69
N LEU A 322 9.21 -10.39 36.87
CA LEU A 322 9.72 -11.19 37.98
C LEU A 322 11.25 -11.31 37.93
N ARG A 323 11.83 -11.52 36.74
CA ARG A 323 13.29 -11.62 36.54
C ARG A 323 14.02 -10.32 36.86
N TRP A 324 13.44 -9.16 36.52
CA TRP A 324 14.09 -7.87 36.75
C TRP A 324 13.87 -7.29 38.15
N GLY A 325 12.83 -7.73 38.87
CA GLY A 325 12.51 -7.29 40.24
C GLY A 325 11.98 -5.86 40.36
N ALA A 326 12.22 -5.00 39.37
CA ALA A 326 11.65 -3.66 39.25
C ALA A 326 11.27 -3.38 37.79
N SER A 327 10.16 -2.66 37.59
CA SER A 327 9.72 -2.26 36.25
C SER A 327 10.68 -1.22 35.65
N PRO A 328 11.11 -1.38 34.38
CA PRO A 328 11.89 -0.37 33.69
C PRO A 328 11.06 0.88 33.30
N GLY A 329 9.74 0.84 33.51
CA GLY A 329 8.78 1.81 32.98
C GLY A 329 8.65 1.71 31.46
N TRP A 330 8.03 2.73 30.86
CA TRP A 330 8.01 2.89 29.40
C TRP A 330 9.02 3.93 28.95
N SER A 331 9.47 3.84 27.70
CA SER A 331 10.25 4.92 27.09
C SER A 331 9.33 6.13 26.91
N ALA A 332 9.72 7.31 27.43
CA ALA A 332 9.07 8.56 27.05
C ALA A 332 9.49 8.91 25.62
N ARG A 333 8.69 9.67 24.86
CA ARG A 333 9.09 10.29 23.57
C ARG A 333 10.31 11.20 23.78
N SER A 334 11.50 10.63 23.91
CA SER A 334 12.78 11.33 23.83
C SER A 334 13.28 11.12 22.40
N GLY A 335 13.22 12.20 21.62
CA GLY A 335 13.59 12.19 20.22
C GLY A 335 15.02 11.69 19.96
N ARG A 336 15.18 11.12 18.77
CA ARG A 336 16.46 10.74 18.14
C ARG A 336 17.31 9.77 18.96
N GLY A 337 16.81 8.56 19.18
CA GLY A 337 17.67 7.40 19.40
C GLY A 337 17.87 6.62 18.11
N TYR A 338 19.08 6.10 17.91
CA TYR A 338 19.49 5.33 16.73
C TYR A 338 19.03 3.84 16.77
N SER A 339 18.08 3.48 17.63
CA SER A 339 17.51 2.13 17.63
C SER A 339 16.45 2.04 16.54
N GLN A 340 16.62 1.11 15.62
CA GLN A 340 15.64 0.79 14.56
C GLN A 340 14.24 0.44 15.10
N TYR A 341 14.09 0.15 16.41
CA TYR A 341 12.81 -0.21 17.03
C TYR A 341 12.07 0.95 17.71
N GLU A 342 12.75 2.05 18.02
CA GLU A 342 12.11 3.19 18.70
C GLU A 342 11.10 3.93 17.83
N CYS A 343 11.23 3.81 16.50
CA CYS A 343 10.28 4.37 15.54
C CYS A 343 8.99 3.54 15.39
N HIS A 344 8.85 2.38 16.06
CA HIS A 344 7.74 1.45 15.80
C HIS A 344 6.85 1.13 17.02
N ALA A 345 7.06 1.77 18.17
CA ALA A 345 6.26 1.51 19.37
C ALA A 345 4.75 1.78 19.16
N ASP A 346 4.41 2.88 18.51
CA ASP A 346 3.04 3.25 18.13
C ASP A 346 2.40 2.20 17.20
N ALA A 347 3.10 1.78 16.15
CA ALA A 347 2.63 0.75 15.23
C ALA A 347 2.40 -0.61 15.94
N THR A 348 3.27 -0.94 16.90
CA THR A 348 3.19 -2.19 17.66
C THR A 348 1.99 -2.19 18.61
N TRP A 349 1.71 -1.07 19.31
CA TRP A 349 0.51 -0.92 20.12
C TRP A 349 -0.76 -0.96 19.29
N ARG A 350 -0.79 -0.30 18.13
CA ARG A 350 -1.94 -0.37 17.20
C ARG A 350 -2.20 -1.79 16.72
N HIS A 351 -1.15 -2.54 16.42
CA HIS A 351 -1.29 -3.95 16.07
C HIS A 351 -1.88 -4.76 17.23
N ALA A 352 -1.37 -4.58 18.45
CA ALA A 352 -1.93 -5.24 19.64
C ALA A 352 -3.40 -4.87 19.89
N ALA A 353 -3.79 -3.63 19.61
CA ALA A 353 -5.16 -3.16 19.74
C ALA A 353 -6.11 -3.72 18.68
N ALA A 354 -5.60 -4.10 17.50
CA ALA A 354 -6.36 -4.81 16.48
C ALA A 354 -6.66 -6.28 16.85
N GLN A 355 -5.96 -6.84 17.84
CA GLN A 355 -6.19 -8.19 18.34
C GLN A 355 -7.36 -8.25 19.31
N THR A 356 -7.93 -9.44 19.48
CA THR A 356 -9.01 -9.66 20.46
C THR A 356 -8.48 -9.59 21.89
N GLY A 357 -9.22 -8.94 22.79
CA GLY A 357 -8.89 -8.90 24.22
C GLY A 357 -7.92 -7.78 24.63
N TYR A 358 -7.75 -6.74 23.82
CA TYR A 358 -6.86 -5.62 24.14
C TYR A 358 -7.21 -4.93 25.48
N ALA A 359 -8.50 -4.78 25.82
CA ALA A 359 -8.90 -4.29 27.14
C ALA A 359 -8.33 -5.13 28.31
N GLN A 360 -8.34 -6.46 28.19
CA GLN A 360 -7.80 -7.37 29.22
C GLN A 360 -6.28 -7.21 29.31
N ARG A 361 -5.62 -6.98 28.17
CA ARG A 361 -4.19 -6.69 28.09
C ARG A 361 -3.82 -5.43 28.85
N LEU A 362 -4.53 -4.33 28.63
CA LEU A 362 -4.31 -3.07 29.36
C LEU A 362 -4.57 -3.24 30.87
N GLN A 363 -5.63 -3.97 31.23
CA GLN A 363 -5.96 -4.28 32.63
C GLN A 363 -4.86 -5.09 33.32
N HIS A 364 -4.28 -6.09 32.66
CA HIS A 364 -3.19 -6.88 33.24
C HIS A 364 -1.96 -6.02 33.55
N LEU A 365 -1.56 -5.17 32.61
CA LEU A 365 -0.39 -4.29 32.76
C LEU A 365 -0.55 -3.31 33.94
N THR A 366 -1.75 -2.75 34.10
CA THR A 366 -2.04 -1.74 35.12
C THR A 366 -2.42 -2.35 36.47
N ALA A 367 -3.36 -3.29 36.51
CA ALA A 367 -3.91 -3.83 37.75
C ALA A 367 -3.01 -4.88 38.40
N ALA A 368 -2.34 -5.74 37.62
CA ALA A 368 -1.47 -6.77 38.16
C ALA A 368 -0.06 -6.25 38.48
N HIS A 369 0.44 -5.29 37.69
CA HIS A 369 1.84 -4.83 37.75
C HIS A 369 2.03 -3.35 38.07
N GLY A 370 0.94 -2.56 38.18
CA GLY A 370 1.02 -1.14 38.53
C GLY A 370 1.71 -0.28 37.46
N LEU A 371 1.77 -0.73 36.20
CA LEU A 371 2.40 0.01 35.12
C LEU A 371 1.50 1.16 34.68
N GLU A 372 2.05 2.38 34.61
CA GLU A 372 1.38 3.52 33.97
C GLU A 372 1.27 3.26 32.47
N LEU A 373 0.11 3.49 31.84
CA LEU A 373 -0.02 3.25 30.39
C LEU A 373 0.60 4.41 29.60
N PRO A 374 1.40 4.13 28.54
CA PRO A 374 1.90 5.16 27.66
C PRO A 374 0.76 5.72 26.78
N ALA A 375 0.92 6.94 26.28
CA ALA A 375 -0.09 7.60 25.44
C ALA A 375 -0.40 6.77 24.18
N GLU A 376 0.62 6.15 23.60
CA GLU A 376 0.56 5.29 22.43
C GLU A 376 -0.38 4.09 22.64
N ALA A 377 -0.41 3.51 23.84
CA ALA A 377 -1.31 2.40 24.16
C ALA A 377 -2.78 2.86 24.26
N MET A 378 -3.01 4.08 24.74
CA MET A 378 -4.34 4.69 24.82
C MET A 378 -4.83 5.12 23.42
N GLU A 379 -3.96 5.77 22.64
CA GLU A 379 -4.23 6.11 21.24
C GLU A 379 -4.55 4.87 20.43
N ALA A 380 -3.82 3.77 20.61
CA ALA A 380 -4.10 2.50 19.97
C ALA A 380 -5.50 1.95 20.33
N ALA A 381 -5.96 2.09 21.57
CA ALA A 381 -7.34 1.72 21.94
C ALA A 381 -8.38 2.53 21.17
N GLY A 382 -8.16 3.84 21.05
CA GLY A 382 -9.00 4.75 20.27
C GLY A 382 -8.99 4.39 18.79
N ALA A 383 -7.80 4.17 18.20
CA ALA A 383 -7.63 3.85 16.79
C ALA A 383 -8.20 2.48 16.40
N ALA A 384 -8.15 1.50 17.29
CA ALA A 384 -8.75 0.18 17.07
C ALA A 384 -10.27 0.17 17.25
N GLY A 385 -10.85 1.17 17.91
CA GLY A 385 -12.27 1.22 18.21
C GLY A 385 -12.71 0.29 19.34
N ASP A 386 -11.77 -0.18 20.18
CA ASP A 386 -12.09 -1.03 21.33
C ASP A 386 -12.73 -0.19 22.45
N VAL A 387 -14.06 -0.19 22.47
CA VAL A 387 -14.88 0.54 23.46
C VAL A 387 -14.56 0.11 24.88
N ALA A 388 -14.25 -1.16 25.13
CA ALA A 388 -13.94 -1.65 26.47
C ALA A 388 -12.57 -1.15 26.94
N ALA A 389 -11.56 -1.17 26.05
CA ALA A 389 -10.24 -0.61 26.33
C ALA A 389 -10.32 0.91 26.54
N ALA A 390 -11.06 1.63 25.68
CA ALA A 390 -11.28 3.07 25.82
C ALA A 390 -11.97 3.42 27.15
N ALA A 391 -13.02 2.67 27.52
CA ALA A 391 -13.73 2.85 28.78
C ALA A 391 -12.84 2.61 30.01
N PHE A 392 -11.92 1.64 29.92
CA PHE A 392 -10.92 1.35 30.93
C PHE A 392 -9.92 2.51 31.07
N CYS A 393 -9.35 2.99 29.97
CA CYS A 393 -8.41 4.11 29.96
C CYS A 393 -9.02 5.39 30.57
N LEU A 394 -10.30 5.65 30.32
CA LEU A 394 -11.03 6.78 30.93
C LEU A 394 -11.23 6.64 32.45
N GLY A 395 -11.19 5.42 32.99
CA GLY A 395 -11.32 5.14 34.42
C GLY A 395 -10.00 5.20 35.18
N LEU A 396 -8.87 5.36 34.49
CA LEU A 396 -7.56 5.45 35.13
C LEU A 396 -7.39 6.81 35.83
N PRO A 397 -6.87 6.84 37.07
CA PRO A 397 -6.59 8.10 37.74
C PRO A 397 -5.53 8.87 36.95
N LEU A 398 -5.76 10.18 36.75
CA LEU A 398 -4.78 11.12 36.20
C LEU A 398 -3.58 11.24 37.15
N VAL A 399 -2.67 10.28 37.13
CA VAL A 399 -1.39 10.37 37.85
C VAL A 399 -0.37 10.82 36.82
N LEU A 400 -0.10 12.12 36.77
CA LEU A 400 1.08 12.65 36.06
C LEU A 400 1.94 13.42 37.05
N PRO A 401 3.27 13.17 37.06
CA PRO A 401 4.19 13.86 37.94
C PRO A 401 4.22 15.35 37.59
N MET A 402 4.09 16.20 38.62
CA MET A 402 4.30 17.64 38.47
C MET A 402 5.78 17.90 38.15
N ALA A 403 6.14 17.93 36.87
CA ALA A 403 7.37 18.60 36.47
C ALA A 403 7.09 20.11 36.50
N GLU A 404 7.52 20.75 37.59
CA GLU A 404 7.49 22.19 37.75
C GLU A 404 8.21 22.87 36.56
N GLY A 405 7.49 23.72 35.84
CA GLY A 405 8.10 24.71 34.95
C GLY A 405 8.38 24.24 33.52
N LYS A 406 7.31 24.05 32.73
CA LYS A 406 7.18 24.51 31.33
C LYS A 406 5.81 24.07 30.82
N GLY A 407 5.00 25.01 30.34
CA GLY A 407 3.60 24.81 29.95
C GLY A 407 3.42 23.85 28.77
N THR A 408 3.46 22.55 29.04
CA THR A 408 2.97 21.52 28.13
C THR A 408 1.49 21.29 28.47
N HIS A 409 0.63 21.40 27.45
CA HIS A 409 -0.81 21.26 27.62
C HIS A 409 -1.14 19.90 28.24
N ARG A 410 -1.90 19.91 29.33
CA ARG A 410 -2.45 18.71 29.98
C ARG A 410 -3.43 18.08 29.00
N HIS A 411 -3.04 17.02 28.31
CA HIS A 411 -3.99 16.28 27.48
C HIS A 411 -4.55 15.12 28.29
N GLU A 412 -5.82 15.25 28.68
CA GLU A 412 -6.57 14.19 29.36
C GLU A 412 -6.67 12.94 28.46
N PRO A 413 -6.71 11.71 29.03
CA PRO A 413 -6.89 10.47 28.27
C PRO A 413 -8.03 10.51 27.25
N ALA A 414 -9.11 11.24 27.57
CA ALA A 414 -10.24 11.45 26.68
C ALA A 414 -9.86 12.16 25.36
N HIS A 415 -8.90 13.09 25.39
CA HIS A 415 -8.43 13.81 24.22
C HIS A 415 -7.62 12.92 23.26
N TRP A 416 -6.68 12.13 23.79
CA TRP A 416 -5.89 11.19 22.99
C TRP A 416 -6.77 10.12 22.34
N LEU A 417 -7.71 9.56 23.12
CA LEU A 417 -8.70 8.61 22.62
C LEU A 417 -9.56 9.22 21.50
N ALA A 418 -10.02 10.46 21.68
CA ALA A 418 -10.85 11.15 20.71
C ALA A 418 -10.09 11.45 19.41
N LEU A 419 -8.85 11.94 19.50
CA LEU A 419 -7.98 12.21 18.34
C LEU A 419 -7.72 10.94 17.54
N ALA A 420 -7.29 9.87 18.21
CA ALA A 420 -6.98 8.60 17.56
C ALA A 420 -8.23 7.94 16.97
N ALA A 421 -9.36 7.97 17.69
CA ALA A 421 -10.63 7.46 17.18
C ALA A 421 -11.16 8.27 15.99
N ALA A 422 -11.00 9.59 16.00
CA ALA A 422 -11.38 10.46 14.89
C ALA A 422 -10.54 10.18 13.64
N ALA A 423 -9.22 10.14 13.79
CA ALA A 423 -8.29 9.83 12.71
C ALA A 423 -8.54 8.42 12.12
N ALA A 424 -8.87 7.44 12.96
CA ALA A 424 -9.12 6.06 12.54
C ALA A 424 -10.59 5.75 12.19
N GLY A 425 -11.50 6.73 12.21
CA GLY A 425 -12.91 6.51 11.85
C GLY A 425 -13.76 5.75 12.87
N GLN A 426 -13.29 5.61 14.11
CA GLN A 426 -13.89 4.75 15.12
C GLN A 426 -15.05 5.43 15.86
N VAL A 427 -16.20 5.51 15.18
CA VAL A 427 -17.45 6.07 15.73
C VAL A 427 -17.87 5.49 17.09
N PRO A 428 -17.72 4.17 17.38
CA PRO A 428 -18.12 3.64 18.69
C PRO A 428 -17.40 4.28 19.88
N VAL A 429 -16.12 4.59 19.75
CA VAL A 429 -15.33 5.26 20.81
C VAL A 429 -15.74 6.74 20.92
N LEU A 430 -15.97 7.42 19.81
CA LEU A 430 -16.46 8.81 19.82
C LEU A 430 -17.84 8.94 20.47
N ARG A 431 -18.74 7.97 20.26
CA ARG A 431 -20.03 7.89 20.95
C ARG A 431 -19.88 7.69 22.45
N LEU A 432 -19.03 6.75 22.88
CA LEU A 432 -18.72 6.55 24.29
C LEU A 432 -18.24 7.84 24.97
N LEU A 433 -17.35 8.59 24.31
CA LEU A 433 -16.83 9.85 24.83
C LEU A 433 -17.90 10.93 24.94
N SER A 434 -18.77 11.04 23.94
CA SER A 434 -19.91 11.96 23.93
C SER A 434 -20.93 11.63 25.03
N GLU A 435 -21.28 10.35 25.20
CA GLU A 435 -22.20 9.87 26.25
C GLU A 435 -21.68 10.14 27.67
N ARG A 436 -20.36 10.14 27.86
CA ARG A 436 -19.74 10.45 29.15
C ARG A 436 -19.62 11.96 29.43
N GLY A 437 -20.17 12.81 28.56
CA GLY A 437 -20.12 14.26 28.72
C GLY A 437 -18.71 14.82 28.63
N ALA A 438 -17.80 14.13 27.93
CA ALA A 438 -16.48 14.68 27.67
C ALA A 438 -16.65 15.91 26.76
N GLU A 439 -16.41 17.12 27.29
CA GLU A 439 -16.39 18.40 26.56
C GLU A 439 -15.28 18.47 25.47
N VAL A 440 -14.73 17.32 25.11
CA VAL A 440 -13.49 17.15 24.35
C VAL A 440 -13.75 17.34 22.87
N LEU A 441 -14.91 16.92 22.34
CA LEU A 441 -15.16 16.89 20.90
C LEU A 441 -15.34 18.29 20.29
N GLY A 442 -14.21 18.90 19.92
CA GLY A 442 -14.16 20.17 19.18
C GLY A 442 -13.49 20.07 17.79
N GLY A 443 -13.17 21.24 17.22
CA GLY A 443 -12.60 21.36 15.86
C GLY A 443 -11.30 20.57 15.62
N ALA A 444 -10.49 20.32 16.66
CA ALA A 444 -9.30 19.48 16.57
C ALA A 444 -9.62 18.03 16.13
N HIS A 445 -10.80 17.51 16.49
CA HIS A 445 -11.23 16.15 16.10
C HIS A 445 -11.77 16.12 14.67
N VAL A 446 -12.37 17.21 14.20
CA VAL A 446 -12.68 17.38 12.78
C VAL A 446 -11.39 17.40 11.97
N GLN A 447 -10.39 18.16 12.42
CA GLN A 447 -9.09 18.19 11.78
C GLN A 447 -8.40 16.81 11.81
N ALA A 448 -8.44 16.10 12.93
CA ALA A 448 -7.91 14.75 13.04
C ALA A 448 -8.65 13.74 12.15
N ALA A 449 -9.97 13.87 12.02
CA ALA A 449 -10.75 13.09 11.06
C ALA A 449 -10.45 13.48 9.60
N MET A 450 -9.79 14.63 9.37
CA MET A 450 -9.34 15.12 8.06
C MET A 450 -7.88 14.82 7.71
N THR A 451 -7.03 14.57 8.71
CA THR A 451 -5.61 14.31 8.48
C THR A 451 -5.44 12.92 7.88
N VAL A 452 -4.75 12.86 6.74
CA VAL A 452 -4.16 11.61 6.27
C VAL A 452 -3.03 11.35 7.25
N GLY A 453 -3.22 10.38 8.14
CA GLY A 453 -2.48 10.24 9.40
C GLY A 453 -1.07 10.82 9.40
N GLU A 454 -0.85 11.87 10.21
CA GLU A 454 0.46 12.48 10.50
C GLU A 454 1.49 11.52 11.13
N TRP A 455 1.17 10.23 11.24
CA TRP A 455 1.97 9.22 11.92
C TRP A 455 2.69 8.26 10.98
N ARG A 456 2.76 8.56 9.68
CA ARG A 456 3.78 8.01 8.79
C ARG A 456 4.79 9.10 8.47
N LEU A 457 5.76 9.25 9.36
CA LEU A 457 7.01 9.90 9.00
C LEU A 457 7.60 9.10 7.84
N TYR A 458 7.94 9.79 6.75
CA TYR A 458 8.56 9.27 5.54
C TYR A 458 7.64 8.55 4.56
N ASP A 459 6.68 9.27 3.98
CA ASP A 459 6.26 8.97 2.60
C ASP A 459 5.71 10.24 1.95
N GLU A 460 6.60 11.05 1.36
CA GLU A 460 6.20 12.19 0.54
C GLU A 460 5.46 11.74 -0.75
N ASP A 461 5.44 10.43 -1.07
CA ASP A 461 4.79 9.85 -2.26
C ASP A 461 3.29 9.56 -2.08
N SER A 462 2.57 10.50 -1.45
CA SER A 462 1.11 10.45 -1.23
C SER A 462 0.26 10.40 -2.53
N LEU A 463 0.88 10.57 -3.70
CA LEU A 463 0.23 10.52 -5.01
C LEU A 463 0.25 9.12 -5.65
N GLN A 464 1.21 8.26 -5.30
CA GLN A 464 1.36 6.94 -5.90
C GLN A 464 0.37 5.91 -5.33
N ARG A 465 -0.06 6.07 -4.08
CA ARG A 465 -0.88 5.09 -3.34
C ARG A 465 -2.31 5.59 -3.17
N GLU A 466 -3.30 4.71 -3.14
CA GLU A 466 -4.56 5.06 -2.45
C GLU A 466 -4.39 4.74 -0.98
N LEU A 467 -4.02 5.75 -0.19
CA LEU A 467 -4.01 5.61 1.26
C LEU A 467 -5.45 5.43 1.75
N ASP A 468 -5.70 4.34 2.49
CA ASP A 468 -6.93 4.14 3.25
C ASP A 468 -7.15 5.42 4.09
N PHE A 469 -8.30 6.04 3.91
CA PHE A 469 -8.70 7.20 4.69
C PHE A 469 -9.82 6.79 5.64
N PRO A 470 -9.47 6.28 6.82
CA PRO A 470 -10.46 5.74 7.72
C PRO A 470 -11.27 6.84 8.41
N GLY A 471 -10.86 8.11 8.41
CA GLY A 471 -11.53 9.19 9.15
C GLY A 471 -12.95 9.59 8.68
N LEU A 472 -13.39 9.21 7.48
CA LEU A 472 -14.69 9.64 6.93
C LEU A 472 -15.93 9.26 7.79
N PRO A 473 -16.05 8.05 8.36
CA PRO A 473 -17.13 7.70 9.27
C PRO A 473 -17.12 8.55 10.55
N ALA A 474 -15.95 8.87 11.08
CA ALA A 474 -15.82 9.78 12.23
C ALA A 474 -16.26 11.20 11.86
N LEU A 475 -15.83 11.71 10.70
CA LEU A 475 -16.28 13.01 10.20
C LEU A 475 -17.81 13.05 10.06
N ARG A 476 -18.39 11.99 9.48
CA ARG A 476 -19.85 11.86 9.35
C ARG A 476 -20.55 11.95 10.72
N TYR A 477 -20.06 11.20 11.70
CA TYR A 477 -20.60 11.22 13.06
C TYR A 477 -20.51 12.61 13.68
N LEU A 478 -19.32 13.22 13.66
CA LEU A 478 -19.06 14.53 14.25
C LEU A 478 -19.97 15.61 13.65
N VAL A 479 -20.13 15.60 12.33
CA VAL A 479 -20.87 16.64 11.59
C VAL A 479 -22.38 16.46 11.65
N MET A 480 -22.87 15.22 11.49
CA MET A 480 -24.29 14.94 11.25
C MET A 480 -25.06 14.42 12.47
N GLU A 481 -24.40 13.71 13.40
CA GLU A 481 -25.08 12.98 14.49
C GLU A 481 -25.00 13.70 15.85
N GLY A 482 -24.24 14.80 15.95
CA GLY A 482 -24.28 15.69 17.12
C GLY A 482 -23.14 15.54 18.12
N GLY A 483 -21.96 15.09 17.67
CA GLY A 483 -20.76 15.01 18.52
C GLY A 483 -20.02 16.33 18.73
N LEU A 484 -20.30 17.38 17.94
CA LEU A 484 -19.60 18.67 18.00
C LEU A 484 -20.38 19.71 18.80
N ASP A 485 -19.69 20.38 19.72
CA ASP A 485 -20.20 21.60 20.35
C ASP A 485 -20.35 22.74 19.31
N GLU A 486 -21.42 23.53 19.41
CA GLU A 486 -21.73 24.63 18.49
C GLU A 486 -20.66 25.73 18.53
N ALA A 487 -20.06 25.99 19.70
CA ALA A 487 -18.97 26.96 19.81
C ALA A 487 -17.69 26.46 19.11
N ALA A 488 -17.44 25.15 19.17
CA ALA A 488 -16.34 24.53 18.43
C ALA A 488 -16.62 24.48 16.92
N ALA A 489 -17.86 24.20 16.52
CA ALA A 489 -18.31 24.18 15.13
C ALA A 489 -18.14 25.55 14.44
N ALA A 490 -18.28 26.66 15.19
CA ALA A 490 -18.07 28.02 14.69
C ALA A 490 -16.60 28.32 14.32
N GLN A 491 -15.63 27.58 14.87
CA GLN A 491 -14.20 27.75 14.59
C GLN A 491 -13.71 26.91 13.40
N VAL A 492 -14.53 25.95 12.94
CA VAL A 492 -14.19 25.06 11.84
C VAL A 492 -14.40 25.75 10.50
N LYS A 493 -13.39 25.68 9.64
CA LYS A 493 -13.48 26.16 8.26
C LYS A 493 -14.16 25.12 7.37
N TRP A 494 -15.49 25.17 7.31
CA TRP A 494 -16.29 24.15 6.62
C TRP A 494 -15.98 23.98 5.13
N SER A 495 -15.54 25.03 4.42
CA SER A 495 -15.10 24.90 3.02
C SER A 495 -13.82 24.06 2.86
N GLU A 496 -12.85 24.17 3.78
CA GLU A 496 -11.64 23.33 3.77
C GLU A 496 -12.01 21.86 4.09
N VAL A 497 -12.93 21.66 5.04
CA VAL A 497 -13.48 20.33 5.36
C VAL A 497 -14.21 19.73 4.16
N PHE A 498 -15.02 20.52 3.46
CA PHE A 498 -15.71 20.07 2.23
C PHE A 498 -14.73 19.67 1.15
N GLN A 499 -13.77 20.54 0.82
CA GLN A 499 -12.74 20.28 -0.18
C GLN A 499 -12.04 18.95 0.13
N ARG A 500 -11.56 18.79 1.37
CA ARG A 500 -10.85 17.59 1.75
C ARG A 500 -11.75 16.35 1.75
N ALA A 501 -12.97 16.44 2.26
CA ALA A 501 -13.92 15.34 2.25
C ALA A 501 -14.25 14.89 0.82
N ALA A 502 -14.43 15.83 -0.11
CA ALA A 502 -14.71 15.55 -1.52
C ALA A 502 -13.51 14.89 -2.24
N GLU A 503 -12.29 15.39 -2.03
CA GLU A 503 -11.06 14.77 -2.57
C GLU A 503 -10.87 13.33 -2.09
N LEU A 504 -11.27 13.07 -0.85
CA LEU A 504 -11.16 11.76 -0.21
C LEU A 504 -12.32 10.82 -0.56
N GLY A 505 -13.32 11.29 -1.30
CA GLY A 505 -14.47 10.51 -1.74
C GLY A 505 -15.54 10.30 -0.67
N ALA A 506 -15.76 11.26 0.25
CA ALA A 506 -16.90 11.27 1.18
C ALA A 506 -18.21 10.94 0.46
N ASP A 507 -19.19 10.33 1.13
CA ASP A 507 -20.48 10.04 0.49
C ASP A 507 -21.30 11.31 0.19
N LEU A 508 -22.22 11.22 -0.78
CA LEU A 508 -23.06 12.34 -1.20
C LEU A 508 -23.88 12.96 -0.04
N PRO A 509 -24.50 12.18 0.87
CA PRO A 509 -25.18 12.75 2.04
C PRO A 509 -24.30 13.65 2.92
N LEU A 510 -23.04 13.25 3.15
CA LEU A 510 -22.09 14.05 3.94
C LEU A 510 -21.74 15.36 3.23
N LEU A 511 -21.44 15.31 1.93
CA LEU A 511 -21.15 16.51 1.13
C LEU A 511 -22.34 17.48 1.11
N ARG A 512 -23.57 16.97 0.94
CA ARG A 512 -24.80 17.77 1.02
C ARG A 512 -24.96 18.44 2.37
N HIS A 513 -24.76 17.69 3.46
CA HIS A 513 -24.87 18.25 4.79
C HIS A 513 -23.84 19.36 5.03
N LEU A 514 -22.59 19.19 4.58
CA LEU A 514 -21.56 20.23 4.70
C LEU A 514 -21.94 21.50 3.93
N ALA A 515 -22.44 21.36 2.69
CA ALA A 515 -22.84 22.52 1.88
C ALA A 515 -24.12 23.20 2.41
N GLU A 516 -25.17 22.44 2.65
CA GLU A 516 -26.52 22.95 2.93
C GLU A 516 -26.72 23.32 4.40
N GLN A 517 -26.12 22.59 5.34
CA GLN A 517 -26.33 22.80 6.79
C GLN A 517 -25.15 23.51 7.47
N ARG A 518 -23.93 23.34 6.97
CA ARG A 518 -22.72 24.00 7.52
C ARG A 518 -22.22 25.17 6.68
N GLY A 519 -22.88 25.48 5.55
CA GLY A 519 -22.57 26.64 4.71
C GLY A 519 -21.22 26.52 3.97
N ALA A 520 -20.70 25.32 3.78
CA ALA A 520 -19.47 25.11 3.03
C ALA A 520 -19.65 25.48 1.55
N ALA A 521 -18.63 26.11 0.96
CA ALA A 521 -18.61 26.33 -0.48
C ALA A 521 -18.42 24.99 -1.22
N VAL A 522 -19.24 24.74 -2.23
CA VAL A 522 -19.09 23.55 -3.09
C VAL A 522 -17.89 23.74 -4.01
N ASP A 523 -16.84 22.97 -3.75
CA ASP A 523 -15.65 22.89 -4.59
C ASP A 523 -15.80 21.78 -5.64
N LEU A 524 -16.04 22.18 -6.89
CA LEU A 524 -16.23 21.25 -8.01
C LEU A 524 -14.94 20.51 -8.39
N GLU A 525 -13.77 21.13 -8.19
CA GLU A 525 -12.48 20.50 -8.47
C GLU A 525 -12.20 19.34 -7.53
N ALA A 526 -12.45 19.56 -6.23
CA ALA A 526 -12.33 18.53 -5.22
C ALA A 526 -13.26 17.33 -5.49
N VAL A 527 -14.51 17.60 -5.86
CA VAL A 527 -15.49 16.55 -6.22
C VAL A 527 -15.05 15.79 -7.46
N ALA A 528 -14.51 16.46 -8.48
CA ALA A 528 -13.99 15.80 -9.68
C ALA A 528 -12.76 14.95 -9.40
N ARG A 529 -11.90 15.37 -8.46
CA ARG A 529 -10.68 14.66 -8.10
C ARG A 529 -10.96 13.31 -7.43
N GLY A 530 -11.89 13.25 -6.47
CA GLY A 530 -12.12 12.06 -5.64
C GLY A 530 -13.50 11.40 -5.76
N GLY A 531 -14.50 12.15 -6.21
CA GLY A 531 -15.91 11.77 -6.15
C GLY A 531 -16.38 10.82 -7.26
N SER A 532 -17.66 10.46 -7.15
CA SER A 532 -18.44 9.65 -8.10
C SER A 532 -19.14 10.54 -9.15
N GLU A 533 -19.69 9.92 -10.19
CA GLU A 533 -20.46 10.64 -11.21
C GLU A 533 -21.71 11.29 -10.61
N GLU A 534 -22.38 10.61 -9.68
CA GLU A 534 -23.58 11.13 -9.01
C GLU A 534 -23.27 12.37 -8.14
N GLN A 535 -22.07 12.41 -7.55
CA GLN A 535 -21.62 13.55 -6.78
C GLN A 535 -21.30 14.75 -7.65
N LEU A 536 -20.67 14.53 -8.80
CA LEU A 536 -20.47 15.55 -9.80
C LEU A 536 -21.79 16.10 -10.33
N GLU A 537 -22.74 15.22 -10.64
CA GLU A 537 -24.09 15.60 -11.08
C GLU A 537 -24.77 16.51 -10.06
N TRP A 538 -24.73 16.15 -8.78
CA TRP A 538 -25.26 16.98 -7.70
C TRP A 538 -24.52 18.32 -7.58
N ALA A 539 -23.18 18.32 -7.55
CA ALA A 539 -22.38 19.53 -7.36
C ALA A 539 -22.65 20.56 -8.47
N LEU A 540 -22.70 20.10 -9.72
CA LEU A 540 -23.06 20.92 -10.88
C LEU A 540 -24.50 21.45 -10.78
N GLY A 541 -25.44 20.61 -10.35
CA GLY A 541 -26.82 21.02 -10.10
C GLY A 541 -26.92 22.11 -9.03
N HIS A 542 -26.18 21.96 -7.93
CA HIS A 542 -26.13 22.91 -6.82
C HIS A 542 -25.55 24.26 -7.27
N MET A 543 -24.42 24.27 -8.00
CA MET A 543 -23.81 25.50 -8.50
C MET A 543 -24.71 26.27 -9.47
N ARG A 544 -25.46 25.57 -10.34
CA ARG A 544 -26.43 26.21 -11.25
C ARG A 544 -27.58 26.88 -10.50
N GLN A 545 -28.03 26.27 -9.40
CA GLN A 545 -29.09 26.83 -8.55
C GLN A 545 -28.58 28.04 -7.74
N SER A 546 -27.38 27.97 -7.17
CA SER A 546 -26.76 29.08 -6.44
C SER A 546 -26.32 30.24 -7.34
N GLY A 547 -25.99 29.99 -8.61
CA GLY A 547 -25.57 30.98 -9.60
C GLY A 547 -26.71 31.72 -10.33
N SER A 548 -27.98 31.47 -10.00
CA SER A 548 -29.16 31.96 -10.73
C SER A 548 -29.40 33.49 -10.68
N SER A 549 -28.45 34.30 -10.20
CA SER A 549 -28.49 35.78 -10.29
C SER A 549 -27.63 36.34 -11.43
N SER A 550 -26.81 35.53 -12.10
CA SER A 550 -26.15 35.90 -13.36
C SER A 550 -26.09 34.67 -14.26
N GLY A 551 -26.55 34.78 -15.52
CA GLY A 551 -26.57 33.67 -16.50
C GLY A 551 -25.19 33.18 -16.96
N GLY A 552 -24.22 33.10 -16.05
CA GLY A 552 -22.87 32.61 -16.29
C GLY A 552 -22.84 31.09 -16.36
N LYS A 553 -22.17 30.58 -17.39
CA LYS A 553 -21.79 29.18 -17.52
C LYS A 553 -20.91 28.80 -16.31
N VAL A 554 -21.15 27.63 -15.71
CA VAL A 554 -20.31 27.14 -14.60
C VAL A 554 -18.93 26.79 -15.18
N ASP A 555 -17.88 27.48 -14.72
CA ASP A 555 -16.51 27.14 -15.09
C ASP A 555 -16.16 25.76 -14.53
N THR A 556 -15.84 24.85 -15.44
CA THR A 556 -15.52 23.45 -15.18
C THR A 556 -14.08 23.10 -15.56
N SER A 557 -13.28 24.08 -15.98
CA SER A 557 -11.89 23.87 -16.38
C SER A 557 -11.06 23.33 -15.22
N GLY A 558 -11.21 23.92 -14.02
CA GLY A 558 -10.57 23.42 -12.79
C GLY A 558 -11.02 21.99 -12.45
N ALA A 559 -12.31 21.69 -12.58
CA ALA A 559 -12.85 20.35 -12.34
C ALA A 559 -12.26 19.29 -13.24
N PHE A 560 -12.08 19.59 -14.53
CA PHE A 560 -11.44 18.68 -15.44
C PHE A 560 -9.96 18.46 -15.12
N LYS A 561 -9.23 19.54 -14.80
CA LYS A 561 -7.83 19.44 -14.35
C LYS A 561 -7.71 18.58 -13.09
N GLY A 562 -8.58 18.80 -12.11
CA GLY A 562 -8.64 18.00 -10.89
C GLY A 562 -8.95 16.52 -11.15
N ALA A 563 -9.84 16.22 -12.10
CA ALA A 563 -10.11 14.84 -12.51
C ALA A 563 -8.87 14.16 -13.12
N LEU A 564 -8.13 14.86 -14.01
CA LEU A 564 -6.90 14.33 -14.60
C LEU A 564 -5.79 14.12 -13.58
N LEU A 565 -5.50 15.12 -12.74
CA LEU A 565 -4.49 15.03 -11.69
C LEU A 565 -4.85 13.99 -10.63
N GLY A 566 -6.14 13.82 -10.35
CA GLY A 566 -6.64 12.79 -9.45
C GLY A 566 -6.63 11.39 -10.06
N GLY A 567 -6.39 11.24 -11.36
CA GLY A 567 -6.55 9.98 -12.08
C GLY A 567 -7.99 9.46 -12.09
N ASN A 568 -8.99 10.34 -11.98
CA ASN A 568 -10.41 10.00 -12.01
C ASN A 568 -10.95 10.13 -13.44
N TRP A 569 -10.65 9.14 -14.28
CA TRP A 569 -11.04 9.13 -15.69
C TRP A 569 -12.56 9.17 -15.89
N ALA A 570 -13.32 8.57 -14.98
CA ALA A 570 -14.78 8.62 -15.07
C ALA A 570 -15.35 10.03 -14.84
N ALA A 571 -14.77 10.78 -13.90
CA ALA A 571 -15.09 12.20 -13.74
C ALA A 571 -14.75 12.99 -15.01
N ALA A 572 -13.56 12.77 -15.59
CA ALA A 572 -13.14 13.42 -16.82
C ALA A 572 -14.08 13.10 -18.01
N SER A 573 -14.39 11.81 -18.22
CA SER A 573 -15.33 11.35 -19.26
C SER A 573 -16.77 11.82 -19.01
N TYR A 574 -17.19 11.97 -17.75
CA TYR A 574 -18.50 12.55 -17.41
C TYR A 574 -18.56 14.03 -17.82
N LEU A 575 -17.57 14.83 -17.40
CA LEU A 575 -17.48 16.25 -17.76
C LEU A 575 -17.43 16.44 -19.28
N GLN A 576 -16.68 15.59 -19.98
CA GLN A 576 -16.59 15.57 -21.45
C GLN A 576 -17.94 15.27 -22.11
N ARG A 577 -18.62 14.17 -21.74
CA ARG A 577 -19.90 13.74 -22.34
C ARG A 577 -21.03 14.75 -22.15
N HIS A 578 -21.01 15.49 -21.04
CA HIS A 578 -22.04 16.47 -20.73
C HIS A 578 -21.78 17.86 -21.34
N GLY A 579 -20.73 18.02 -22.15
CA GLY A 579 -20.38 19.32 -22.75
C GLY A 579 -20.02 20.38 -21.71
N LEU A 580 -19.59 19.91 -20.54
CA LEU A 580 -19.13 20.69 -19.39
C LEU A 580 -17.61 20.64 -19.30
N ASP A 581 -16.95 20.40 -20.41
CA ASP A 581 -15.67 21.00 -20.70
C ASP A 581 -16.03 22.27 -21.47
N ASP A 582 -15.49 23.45 -21.12
CA ASP A 582 -16.18 24.73 -21.28
C ASP A 582 -16.29 25.29 -22.73
N GLY A 583 -16.43 24.40 -23.69
CA GLY A 583 -16.52 24.60 -25.14
C GLY A 583 -15.66 23.52 -25.78
N ALA A 584 -15.84 23.24 -27.07
CA ALA A 584 -14.82 22.53 -27.82
C ALA A 584 -13.47 23.23 -27.59
N ARG A 585 -12.60 22.66 -26.74
CA ARG A 585 -11.30 23.24 -26.45
C ARG A 585 -10.62 23.47 -27.78
N SER A 586 -10.27 24.73 -28.07
CA SER A 586 -9.45 25.00 -29.25
C SER A 586 -8.19 24.14 -29.15
N GLN A 587 -7.57 23.82 -30.29
CA GLN A 587 -6.28 23.12 -30.27
C GLN A 587 -5.31 23.76 -29.27
N GLN A 588 -5.26 25.10 -29.22
CA GLN A 588 -4.48 25.85 -28.25
C GLN A 588 -4.77 25.51 -26.78
N GLN A 589 -6.04 25.34 -26.37
CA GLN A 589 -6.38 25.03 -24.97
C GLN A 589 -6.04 23.58 -24.60
N LEU A 590 -6.22 22.64 -25.52
CA LEU A 590 -5.79 21.24 -25.32
C LEU A 590 -4.27 21.15 -25.19
N GLN A 591 -3.58 21.95 -26.00
CA GLN A 591 -2.14 22.08 -26.01
C GLN A 591 -1.59 22.70 -24.72
N GLU A 592 -2.18 23.81 -24.25
CA GLU A 592 -1.85 24.42 -22.96
C GLU A 592 -2.08 23.44 -21.80
N LEU A 593 -3.17 22.67 -21.83
CA LEU A 593 -3.42 21.64 -20.84
C LEU A 593 -2.38 20.53 -20.88
N PHE A 594 -2.03 20.04 -22.07
CA PHE A 594 -1.02 19.00 -22.24
C PHE A 594 0.34 19.45 -21.71
N CYS A 595 0.77 20.66 -22.10
CA CYS A 595 1.97 21.30 -21.55
C CYS A 595 1.89 21.46 -20.05
N TRP A 596 0.76 21.87 -19.50
CA TRP A 596 0.61 22.03 -18.05
C TRP A 596 0.78 20.69 -17.32
N VAL A 597 0.15 19.61 -17.81
CA VAL A 597 0.32 18.26 -17.24
C VAL A 597 1.78 17.78 -17.37
N ALA A 598 2.47 18.10 -18.46
CA ALA A 598 3.85 17.68 -18.70
C ALA A 598 4.91 18.55 -17.96
N ALA A 599 4.77 19.88 -17.99
CA ALA A 599 5.79 20.85 -17.57
C ALA A 599 5.66 21.31 -16.11
N ASP A 600 4.43 21.44 -15.58
CA ASP A 600 4.21 21.97 -14.22
C ASP A 600 4.38 20.89 -13.15
N GLN A 601 4.51 19.63 -13.56
CA GLN A 601 4.45 18.50 -12.65
C GLN A 601 5.60 17.51 -12.79
N GLY A 602 6.30 17.43 -13.92
CA GLY A 602 7.58 16.70 -14.12
C GLY A 602 7.63 15.21 -13.76
N SER A 603 6.57 14.68 -13.16
CA SER A 603 6.56 13.39 -12.50
C SER A 603 6.03 12.32 -13.46
N PRO A 604 6.67 11.14 -13.50
CA PRO A 604 6.17 9.92 -14.15
C PRO A 604 4.69 9.61 -13.91
N GLU A 605 4.17 10.05 -12.77
CA GLU A 605 2.81 9.79 -12.29
C GLU A 605 1.71 10.34 -13.20
N TYR A 606 2.03 11.33 -14.04
CA TYR A 606 1.07 11.98 -14.94
C TYR A 606 1.07 11.43 -16.37
N ILE A 607 1.94 10.45 -16.68
CA ILE A 607 1.94 9.76 -17.97
C ILE A 607 0.58 9.13 -18.30
N PRO A 608 -0.13 8.47 -17.36
CA PRO A 608 -1.49 7.98 -17.62
C PRO A 608 -2.47 9.09 -18.02
N ALA A 609 -2.34 10.31 -17.47
CA ALA A 609 -3.18 11.44 -17.84
C ALA A 609 -2.87 11.95 -19.25
N LEU A 610 -1.58 12.03 -19.62
CA LEU A 610 -1.15 12.38 -20.98
C LEU A 610 -1.66 11.35 -22.02
N ARG A 611 -1.54 10.05 -21.70
CA ARG A 611 -2.08 8.96 -22.53
C ARG A 611 -3.60 9.08 -22.68
N TRP A 612 -4.31 9.33 -21.57
CA TRP A 612 -5.75 9.50 -21.60
C TRP A 612 -6.16 10.66 -22.52
N LEU A 613 -5.47 11.81 -22.46
CA LEU A 613 -5.70 12.95 -23.34
C LEU A 613 -5.54 12.58 -24.82
N LEU A 614 -4.46 11.89 -25.18
CA LEU A 614 -4.19 11.50 -26.57
C LEU A 614 -5.17 10.45 -27.12
N GLN A 615 -5.76 9.62 -26.24
CA GLN A 615 -6.77 8.64 -26.65
C GLN A 615 -8.14 9.28 -26.92
N HIS A 616 -8.43 10.40 -26.27
CA HIS A 616 -9.75 11.04 -26.31
C HIS A 616 -9.79 12.32 -27.16
N TYR A 617 -8.63 12.87 -27.52
CA TYR A 617 -8.50 14.09 -28.31
C TYR A 617 -7.41 13.96 -29.38
N GLU A 618 -7.68 14.46 -30.58
CA GLU A 618 -6.69 14.60 -31.65
C GLU A 618 -5.85 15.87 -31.43
N LEU A 619 -4.65 15.71 -30.88
CA LEU A 619 -3.71 16.82 -30.64
C LEU A 619 -2.86 17.10 -31.88
N GLN A 620 -2.78 18.37 -32.29
CA GLN A 620 -1.79 18.82 -33.28
C GLN A 620 -0.43 18.97 -32.59
N TRP A 621 0.52 18.12 -32.96
CA TRP A 621 1.88 18.12 -32.42
C TRP A 621 2.65 19.39 -32.84
N THR A 622 3.32 20.03 -31.88
CA THR A 622 4.28 21.12 -32.11
C THR A 622 5.63 20.75 -31.48
N PRO A 623 6.75 21.39 -31.91
CA PRO A 623 8.06 21.18 -31.29
C PRO A 623 8.07 21.45 -29.78
N GLU A 624 7.24 22.39 -29.31
CA GLU A 624 7.09 22.73 -27.88
C GLU A 624 6.53 21.54 -27.07
N TYR A 625 5.60 20.75 -27.63
CA TYR A 625 5.04 19.58 -26.95
C TYR A 625 5.98 18.38 -26.96
N LEU A 626 6.75 18.22 -28.04
CA LEU A 626 7.82 17.24 -28.05
C LEU A 626 8.86 17.60 -26.98
N GLY A 627 9.21 18.88 -26.83
CA GLY A 627 10.11 19.34 -25.76
C GLY A 627 9.54 19.16 -24.36
N ALA A 628 8.25 19.43 -24.16
CA ALA A 628 7.56 19.16 -22.88
C ALA A 628 7.51 17.66 -22.57
N LEU A 629 7.32 16.83 -23.60
CA LEU A 629 7.46 15.39 -23.43
C LEU A 629 8.90 15.06 -23.01
N GLU A 630 9.89 15.38 -23.84
CA GLU A 630 11.31 15.08 -23.56
C GLU A 630 11.75 15.50 -22.14
N LEU A 631 11.29 16.65 -21.64
CA LEU A 631 11.52 17.12 -20.27
C LEU A 631 10.99 16.17 -19.19
N VAL A 632 9.81 15.57 -19.35
CA VAL A 632 9.29 14.54 -18.42
C VAL A 632 10.19 13.30 -18.44
N GLY A 633 10.76 12.96 -19.60
CA GLY A 633 11.74 11.88 -19.72
C GLY A 633 13.04 12.17 -18.96
N ASP A 634 13.54 13.41 -19.07
CA ASP A 634 14.73 13.86 -18.37
C ASP A 634 14.49 13.92 -16.85
N ILE A 635 13.35 14.44 -16.39
CA ILE A 635 13.00 14.47 -14.96
C ILE A 635 12.78 13.05 -14.42
N ALA A 636 12.14 12.16 -15.17
CA ALA A 636 12.03 10.74 -14.79
C ALA A 636 13.40 10.04 -14.73
N GLY A 637 14.37 10.47 -15.53
CA GLY A 637 15.76 10.02 -15.45
C GLY A 637 16.51 10.55 -14.23
N ASP A 638 16.40 11.86 -13.97
CA ASP A 638 17.14 12.57 -12.93
C ASP A 638 16.58 12.38 -11.51
N SER A 639 15.27 12.13 -11.38
CA SER A 639 14.60 11.98 -10.08
C SER A 639 14.74 10.59 -9.47
N GLY A 640 15.31 9.62 -10.19
CA GLY A 640 15.39 8.23 -9.75
C GLY A 640 14.03 7.51 -9.64
N HIS A 641 12.92 8.16 -10.03
CA HIS A 641 11.61 7.53 -10.13
C HIS A 641 11.55 6.66 -11.40
N GLY A 642 11.88 5.38 -11.26
CA GLY A 642 11.86 4.43 -12.37
C GLY A 642 10.49 4.34 -13.05
N LEU A 643 10.44 4.61 -14.36
CA LEU A 643 9.22 4.41 -15.15
C LEU A 643 8.87 2.93 -15.24
N ALA A 644 7.61 2.58 -15.00
CA ALA A 644 7.15 1.21 -15.22
C ALA A 644 7.19 0.86 -16.72
N TYR A 645 7.45 -0.40 -17.06
CA TYR A 645 7.61 -0.85 -18.45
C TYR A 645 6.46 -0.42 -19.39
N GLY A 646 5.21 -0.55 -18.94
CA GLY A 646 4.06 -0.10 -19.73
C GLY A 646 4.01 1.41 -19.92
N GLN A 647 4.44 2.19 -18.91
CA GLN A 647 4.57 3.64 -19.04
C GLN A 647 5.71 4.03 -19.99
N VAL A 648 6.85 3.34 -19.97
CA VAL A 648 7.94 3.53 -20.94
C VAL A 648 7.46 3.23 -22.36
N ARG A 649 6.75 2.12 -22.55
CA ARG A 649 6.18 1.77 -23.87
C ARG A 649 5.23 2.85 -24.36
N ASP A 650 4.30 3.26 -23.51
CA ASP A 650 3.29 4.27 -23.86
C ASP A 650 3.97 5.61 -24.13
N TRP A 651 4.96 5.97 -23.31
CA TRP A 651 5.81 7.14 -23.46
C TRP A 651 6.56 7.18 -24.79
N ASP A 652 7.25 6.10 -25.12
CA ASP A 652 7.97 5.98 -26.38
C ASP A 652 7.03 5.98 -27.58
N ALA A 653 5.83 5.40 -27.44
CA ALA A 653 4.80 5.48 -28.46
C ALA A 653 4.34 6.93 -28.68
N MET A 654 4.13 7.71 -27.60
CA MET A 654 3.81 9.14 -27.70
C MET A 654 4.93 9.94 -28.36
N LYS A 655 6.19 9.75 -27.95
CA LYS A 655 7.36 10.40 -28.58
C LYS A 655 7.48 10.05 -30.06
N ARG A 656 7.32 8.78 -30.43
CA ARG A 656 7.37 8.34 -31.83
C ARG A 656 6.24 8.98 -32.65
N ALA A 657 5.00 8.97 -32.13
CA ALA A 657 3.87 9.61 -32.78
C ALA A 657 4.10 11.12 -33.01
N ALA A 658 4.63 11.81 -32.00
CA ALA A 658 4.99 13.23 -32.09
C ALA A 658 6.07 13.50 -33.15
N ARG A 659 7.16 12.71 -33.14
CA ARG A 659 8.26 12.88 -34.11
C ARG A 659 7.83 12.56 -35.55
N LEU A 660 7.00 11.54 -35.74
CA LEU A 660 6.39 11.24 -37.05
C LEU A 660 5.52 12.39 -37.54
N ALA A 661 4.65 12.92 -36.69
CA ALA A 661 3.78 14.04 -37.03
C ALA A 661 4.54 15.34 -37.37
N LEU A 662 5.69 15.56 -36.73
CA LEU A 662 6.58 16.70 -36.99
C LEU A 662 7.56 16.49 -38.16
N GLY A 663 7.54 15.31 -38.81
CA GLY A 663 8.49 14.98 -39.88
C GLY A 663 9.94 14.80 -39.41
N LEU A 664 10.15 14.61 -38.10
CA LEU A 664 11.45 14.37 -37.47
C LEU A 664 11.87 12.90 -37.50
N LEU A 665 10.96 12.01 -37.90
CA LEU A 665 11.20 10.58 -38.12
C LEU A 665 10.58 10.19 -39.48
N ALA A 666 11.25 9.34 -40.26
CA ALA A 666 10.65 8.76 -41.46
C ALA A 666 9.52 7.80 -41.05
N ALA A 667 8.40 7.83 -41.76
CA ALA A 667 7.36 6.81 -41.60
C ALA A 667 7.98 5.43 -41.90
N PRO A 668 7.62 4.37 -41.16
CA PRO A 668 8.08 3.03 -41.51
C PRO A 668 7.62 2.75 -42.94
N ASP A 669 8.58 2.47 -43.82
CA ASP A 669 8.31 2.15 -45.21
C ASP A 669 7.29 1.00 -45.26
N ASP A 670 6.22 1.20 -46.02
CA ASP A 670 5.25 0.17 -46.39
C ASP A 670 5.96 -0.81 -47.34
N GLU A 671 6.89 -1.61 -46.80
CA GLU A 671 7.52 -2.78 -47.45
C GLU A 671 6.45 -3.87 -47.65
N GLY A 672 5.51 -3.58 -48.53
CA GLY A 672 4.40 -4.46 -48.89
C GLY A 672 3.66 -4.03 -50.15
N ARG A 673 3.82 -2.77 -50.62
CA ARG A 673 3.10 -2.29 -51.83
C ARG A 673 3.97 -1.83 -53.00
N SER A 674 5.29 -1.86 -52.88
CA SER A 674 6.22 -1.53 -54.00
C SER A 674 6.91 -2.74 -54.64
N ALA A 675 6.37 -3.94 -54.49
CA ALA A 675 6.75 -5.10 -55.32
C ALA A 675 5.82 -5.33 -56.53
N GLY A 676 4.70 -4.57 -56.63
CA GLY A 676 3.68 -4.75 -57.67
C GLY A 676 3.77 -3.83 -58.89
N ALA A 677 4.72 -2.89 -58.94
CA ALA A 677 4.78 -1.85 -59.97
C ALA A 677 6.13 -1.80 -60.74
N ARG A 678 6.79 -2.95 -60.90
CA ARG A 678 8.03 -3.08 -61.68
C ARG A 678 8.07 -4.29 -62.62
N MET A 679 6.89 -4.77 -63.03
CA MET A 679 6.75 -5.85 -64.00
C MET A 679 5.70 -5.52 -65.08
N GLU A 680 5.68 -4.28 -65.57
CA GLU A 680 4.98 -3.87 -66.80
C GLU A 680 5.86 -2.83 -67.51
N GLU A 681 6.96 -3.28 -68.12
CA GLU A 681 7.62 -2.64 -69.28
C GLU A 681 8.88 -3.43 -69.66
N ARG A 682 8.68 -4.62 -70.25
CA ARG A 682 9.59 -5.25 -71.23
C ARG A 682 8.97 -6.54 -71.79
N GLY A 683 7.99 -6.38 -72.67
CA GLY A 683 7.96 -7.19 -73.89
C GLY A 683 8.89 -6.52 -74.92
N GLU A 684 9.46 -7.13 -75.94
CA GLU A 684 9.36 -8.43 -76.60
C GLU A 684 10.69 -8.56 -77.39
N GLU A 685 11.25 -9.77 -77.52
CA GLU A 685 12.01 -10.20 -78.71
C GLU A 685 12.27 -11.72 -78.61
N GLU A 686 11.37 -12.46 -79.29
CA GLU A 686 11.57 -13.62 -80.17
C GLU A 686 12.80 -14.55 -79.96
N ASP A 687 12.55 -15.85 -79.70
CA ASP A 687 12.62 -16.91 -80.73
C ASP A 687 12.81 -18.34 -80.14
N GLY A 688 12.06 -19.31 -80.69
CA GLY A 688 12.64 -20.59 -81.13
C GLY A 688 12.52 -21.85 -80.25
N GLU A 689 11.61 -22.76 -80.68
CA GLU A 689 11.77 -24.22 -80.84
C GLU A 689 12.02 -25.12 -79.59
N GLU A 690 11.01 -25.91 -79.17
CA GLU A 690 10.76 -27.34 -79.51
C GLU A 690 11.53 -28.35 -78.64
N GLY A 691 10.82 -29.34 -78.07
CA GLY A 691 11.43 -30.56 -77.52
C GLY A 691 10.66 -31.27 -76.40
N GLU A 692 9.88 -32.27 -76.81
CA GLU A 692 9.14 -33.31 -76.08
C GLU A 692 9.92 -34.07 -74.97
N ASN A 693 9.22 -34.57 -73.93
CA ASN A 693 9.02 -36.01 -73.55
C ASN A 693 8.66 -36.17 -72.05
N GLU A 694 7.47 -36.71 -71.71
CA GLU A 694 7.16 -38.12 -71.33
C GLU A 694 7.63 -38.57 -69.93
N GLY A 695 6.67 -38.88 -69.04
CA GLY A 695 6.53 -40.16 -68.31
C GLY A 695 7.04 -40.07 -66.86
N GLU A 696 6.56 -40.75 -65.82
CA GLU A 696 5.63 -41.85 -65.52
C GLU A 696 5.20 -41.65 -64.03
N GLU A 697 3.94 -41.79 -63.65
CA GLU A 697 3.36 -42.95 -62.93
C GLU A 697 4.21 -43.63 -61.84
N GLY A 698 3.59 -43.85 -60.66
CA GLY A 698 4.17 -44.64 -59.58
C GLY A 698 3.34 -44.64 -58.29
N GLU A 699 2.21 -45.35 -58.31
CA GLU A 699 1.46 -45.80 -57.13
C GLU A 699 2.27 -46.83 -56.30
N GLY A 700 1.86 -47.06 -55.04
CA GLY A 700 2.36 -48.17 -54.21
C GLY A 700 2.22 -47.89 -52.71
N GLU A 701 1.01 -47.89 -52.16
CA GLU A 701 0.39 -49.04 -51.45
C GLU A 701 1.13 -49.57 -50.20
N SER A 702 0.39 -49.46 -49.09
CA SER A 702 0.07 -50.57 -48.17
C SER A 702 1.08 -50.99 -47.09
N GLY A 703 0.52 -51.22 -45.89
CA GLY A 703 0.86 -52.44 -45.15
C GLY A 703 0.98 -52.33 -43.64
N SER A 704 -0.17 -52.50 -42.96
CA SER A 704 -0.33 -53.26 -41.69
C SER A 704 0.38 -52.75 -40.42
N GLY A 705 -0.22 -52.73 -39.23
CA GLY A 705 -1.40 -53.45 -38.76
C GLY A 705 -1.06 -54.22 -37.47
N VAL A 706 -2.08 -54.37 -36.61
CA VAL A 706 -2.16 -55.27 -35.44
C VAL A 706 -1.51 -54.71 -34.16
N GLY A 707 -2.14 -54.66 -32.99
CA GLY A 707 -3.45 -55.15 -32.55
C GLY A 707 -3.39 -55.56 -31.07
N GLY A 708 -4.57 -55.58 -30.41
CA GLY A 708 -4.81 -56.20 -29.09
C GLY A 708 -5.16 -55.17 -28.01
N GLN A 709 -6.44 -54.93 -27.69
CA GLN A 709 -7.30 -55.73 -26.78
C GLN A 709 -6.67 -55.92 -25.40
N GLY A 710 -7.31 -55.67 -24.26
CA GLY A 710 -8.71 -55.46 -23.89
C GLY A 710 -8.81 -55.81 -22.39
N GLY A 711 -9.83 -55.31 -21.69
CA GLY A 711 -10.09 -55.72 -20.30
C GLY A 711 -10.93 -54.76 -19.48
N ASP A 712 -12.24 -54.80 -19.68
CA ASP A 712 -13.25 -54.49 -18.65
C ASP A 712 -13.18 -55.51 -17.52
N VAL A 713 -13.36 -55.09 -16.25
CA VAL A 713 -14.23 -55.74 -15.22
C VAL A 713 -14.51 -54.73 -14.08
N VAL A 714 -15.80 -54.38 -13.91
CA VAL A 714 -16.65 -54.37 -12.68
C VAL A 714 -15.90 -54.24 -11.33
N GLY A 715 -16.16 -53.30 -10.40
CA GLY A 715 -17.40 -52.86 -9.74
C GLY A 715 -17.28 -53.06 -8.22
N VAL A 716 -18.20 -52.45 -7.44
CA VAL A 716 -18.51 -52.64 -5.99
C VAL A 716 -17.97 -51.57 -4.99
N GLU A 717 -18.89 -50.66 -4.64
CA GLU A 717 -19.43 -50.31 -3.29
C GLU A 717 -18.63 -50.40 -1.97
N GLU A 718 -18.97 -49.41 -1.12
CA GLU A 718 -19.01 -49.34 0.36
C GLU A 718 -17.72 -49.44 1.21
N GLN A 719 -17.29 -48.30 1.77
CA GLN A 719 -17.56 -47.88 3.16
C GLN A 719 -17.14 -46.43 3.42
#